data_AF-A0A522F0E7-F1
#
_entry.id   AF-A0A522F0E7-F1
#
_cell.length_a   1.000
_cell.length_b   1.000
_cell.length_c   1.000
_cell.angle_alpha   90.00
_cell.angle_beta   90.00
_cell.angle_gamma   90.00
#
_symmetry.space_group_name_H-M   'P 1'
#
loop_
_entity.id
_entity.type
_entity.pdbx_description
1 polymer ?
#
loop_
_entity_poly.entity_id
_entity_poly.type
_entity_poly.pdbx_seq_one_letter_code
_entity_poly.pdbx_strand_id
1 'polypeptide(L)'
;MSKNDATENDDTTEDTSNLVFILAIAGRIDAQGRIFAKQLDKGREVYYLYAVLDSLSSSYSMFKYFFDMCIANNDSDLMHDTMLTPQGLAIISSETIFLVGFSLLACHFEKEEHDEIKKFIATAWPYFRDVLKALKNAYKGARSGIQVVAIISGADLNFLFVPVGLGLGIITALNRLWLRYMVEDRKGMMKMNAALLEQIKELPRLNPEEIENYILNKIHKQSTQSRIQAYMGVSISGLVDGLYLYVGVLGLSALSAPVFAIMATMCVFYTLACIVTRIYEEYDFQQRLFISQSKCNLALLDKGMATIYKTLIDRWDLRRSNLMQQRQEIEELEMELALLISRFDIARKLLDEQSTRTYFTATLLGLRNGLYAYGALASVLFLTGSILIMTSTAFPPALLIAGVSLGVIFILGFIIHSLRMHYLHLQKKQEVHVRPYDSLLEMKERLEKEREKAELLQEDQFKTSVRDGLLLDPSPQFFFQEWFEVIRSFFSGIVKGQKFVDFAGVSLQEADAQGHYHDTPVMYFLALLNSLFFAIVLALRALARGLGRAPLGQNSLVDEPTEKTASDSEVIVPSPKAIESPSVYDPLTELEIRPNSLNDADYEAGSWRKNVATSISRPLSSQSIFASSAASSPHLPTIHISQSSNNLHQDFSSAVNTIQGLN
;
A
#
# COMPACT_ATOMS: atom_id res chain seq x y z
N MET A 1 39.04 -17.66 -55.91
CA MET A 1 38.62 -18.41 -54.71
C MET A 1 38.09 -17.40 -53.72
N SER A 2 36.77 -17.29 -53.66
CA SER A 2 36.01 -16.44 -52.73
C SER A 2 35.20 -17.39 -51.85
N LYS A 3 35.37 -17.28 -50.53
CA LYS A 3 34.45 -17.69 -49.46
C LYS A 3 35.20 -17.57 -48.13
N ASN A 4 34.83 -16.57 -47.33
CA ASN A 4 34.74 -16.58 -45.87
C ASN A 4 34.65 -15.13 -45.39
N ASP A 5 33.43 -14.62 -45.27
CA ASP A 5 33.07 -13.42 -44.49
C ASP A 5 31.53 -13.36 -44.40
N ALA A 6 30.91 -14.33 -43.71
CA ALA A 6 29.45 -14.37 -43.54
C ALA A 6 28.96 -15.21 -42.34
N THR A 7 29.64 -15.19 -41.19
CA THR A 7 29.19 -15.99 -40.02
C THR A 7 29.23 -15.28 -38.67
N GLU A 8 29.36 -13.95 -38.62
CA GLU A 8 29.42 -13.23 -37.32
C GLU A 8 28.19 -12.34 -37.04
N ASN A 9 27.18 -12.34 -37.93
CA ASN A 9 25.97 -11.52 -37.78
C ASN A 9 24.68 -12.31 -37.47
N ASP A 10 24.72 -13.64 -37.37
CA ASP A 10 23.49 -14.45 -37.19
C ASP A 10 23.11 -14.73 -35.72
N ASP A 11 24.08 -14.74 -34.78
CA ASP A 11 23.81 -15.06 -33.37
C ASP A 11 23.11 -13.93 -32.60
N THR A 12 23.29 -12.67 -32.99
CA THR A 12 22.68 -11.51 -32.28
C THR A 12 21.24 -11.24 -32.72
N THR A 13 20.89 -11.60 -33.95
CA THR A 13 19.53 -11.50 -34.51
C THR A 13 18.59 -12.58 -33.98
N GLU A 14 19.11 -13.78 -33.68
CA GLU A 14 18.30 -14.87 -33.12
C GLU A 14 17.90 -14.59 -31.66
N ASP A 15 18.82 -14.03 -30.85
CA ASP A 15 18.56 -13.69 -29.44
C ASP A 15 17.60 -12.49 -29.29
N THR A 16 17.69 -11.49 -30.19
CA THR A 16 16.73 -10.37 -30.23
C THR A 16 15.35 -10.81 -30.72
N SER A 17 15.27 -11.70 -31.70
CA SER A 17 13.99 -12.26 -32.18
C SER A 17 13.29 -13.08 -31.08
N ASN A 18 14.04 -13.92 -30.37
CA ASN A 18 13.53 -14.70 -29.23
C ASN A 18 13.06 -13.80 -28.08
N LEU A 19 13.81 -12.74 -27.76
CA LEU A 19 13.41 -11.77 -26.74
C LEU A 19 12.12 -11.03 -27.16
N VAL A 20 12.01 -10.60 -28.41
CA VAL A 20 10.81 -9.94 -28.95
C VAL A 20 9.61 -10.89 -28.92
N PHE A 21 9.80 -12.17 -29.25
CA PHE A 21 8.75 -13.19 -29.17
C PHE A 21 8.29 -13.43 -27.72
N ILE A 22 9.22 -13.57 -26.78
CA ILE A 22 8.90 -13.70 -25.34
C ILE A 22 8.17 -12.45 -24.83
N LEU A 23 8.61 -11.25 -25.24
CA LEU A 23 7.96 -10.00 -24.87
C LEU A 23 6.55 -9.88 -25.45
N ALA A 24 6.35 -10.35 -26.69
CA ALA A 24 5.05 -10.37 -27.35
C ALA A 24 4.09 -11.37 -26.68
N ILE A 25 4.58 -12.54 -26.28
CA ILE A 25 3.80 -13.50 -25.48
C ILE A 25 3.44 -12.89 -24.13
N ALA A 26 4.40 -12.29 -23.42
CA ALA A 26 4.15 -11.65 -22.14
C ALA A 26 3.11 -10.52 -22.27
N GLY A 27 3.21 -9.70 -23.32
CA GLY A 27 2.24 -8.64 -23.62
C GLY A 27 0.84 -9.19 -23.91
N ARG A 28 0.73 -10.29 -24.66
CA ARG A 28 -0.54 -10.95 -24.94
C ARG A 28 -1.17 -11.57 -23.69
N ILE A 29 -0.36 -12.23 -22.86
CA ILE A 29 -0.79 -12.79 -21.58
C ILE A 29 -1.28 -11.68 -20.65
N ASP A 30 -0.60 -10.54 -20.58
CA ASP A 30 -1.04 -9.41 -19.76
C ASP A 30 -2.38 -8.84 -20.27
N ALA A 31 -2.53 -8.64 -21.58
CA ALA A 31 -3.78 -8.16 -22.17
C ALA A 31 -4.95 -9.13 -21.93
N GLN A 32 -4.76 -10.42 -22.18
CA GLN A 32 -5.78 -11.45 -21.93
C GLN A 32 -6.09 -11.57 -20.43
N GLY A 33 -5.06 -11.52 -19.57
CA GLY A 33 -5.20 -11.52 -18.13
C GLY A 33 -6.06 -10.37 -17.62
N ARG A 34 -5.93 -9.17 -18.19
CA ARG A 34 -6.79 -8.01 -17.86
C ARG A 34 -8.23 -8.18 -18.32
N ILE A 35 -8.46 -8.69 -19.54
CA ILE A 35 -9.81 -8.95 -20.03
C ILE A 35 -10.51 -9.95 -19.11
N PHE A 36 -9.81 -11.03 -18.76
CA PHE A 36 -10.32 -12.02 -17.83
C PHE A 36 -10.54 -11.44 -16.42
N ALA A 37 -9.61 -10.63 -15.91
CA ALA A 37 -9.76 -9.94 -14.62
C ALA A 37 -11.02 -9.06 -14.57
N LYS A 38 -11.32 -8.33 -15.65
CA LYS A 38 -12.55 -7.53 -15.77
C LYS A 38 -13.80 -8.40 -15.78
N GLN A 39 -13.77 -9.55 -16.48
CA GLN A 39 -14.89 -10.49 -16.49
C GLN A 39 -15.14 -11.06 -15.09
N LEU A 40 -14.09 -11.44 -14.36
CA LEU A 40 -14.20 -11.93 -12.99
C LEU A 40 -14.72 -10.85 -12.03
N ASP A 41 -14.25 -9.61 -12.15
CA ASP A 41 -14.72 -8.50 -11.31
C ASP A 41 -16.21 -8.20 -11.55
N LYS A 42 -16.66 -8.25 -12.82
CA LYS A 42 -18.07 -8.11 -13.20
C LYS A 42 -18.95 -9.26 -12.73
N GLY A 43 -18.49 -10.51 -12.89
CA GLY A 43 -19.26 -11.71 -12.54
C GLY A 43 -19.44 -11.90 -11.03
N ARG A 44 -18.55 -11.35 -10.21
CA ARG A 44 -18.59 -11.33 -8.74
C ARG A 44 -18.57 -12.70 -8.03
N GLU A 45 -18.76 -13.80 -8.74
CA GLU A 45 -18.73 -15.18 -8.21
C GLU A 45 -17.47 -15.47 -7.39
N VAL A 46 -16.32 -15.03 -7.90
CA VAL A 46 -15.02 -15.19 -7.23
C VAL A 46 -14.98 -14.47 -5.86
N TYR A 47 -15.69 -13.34 -5.71
CA TYR A 47 -15.77 -12.65 -4.42
C TYR A 47 -16.62 -13.40 -3.41
N TYR A 48 -17.73 -14.01 -3.83
CA TYR A 48 -18.55 -14.86 -2.95
C TYR A 48 -17.78 -16.09 -2.50
N LEU A 49 -17.12 -16.77 -3.44
CA LEU A 49 -16.34 -17.96 -3.10
C LEU A 49 -15.17 -17.60 -2.17
N TYR A 50 -14.48 -16.49 -2.46
CA TYR A 50 -13.45 -15.95 -1.56
C TYR A 50 -13.99 -15.58 -0.17
N ALA A 51 -15.19 -15.00 -0.08
CA ALA A 51 -15.83 -14.65 1.18
C ALA A 51 -16.02 -15.89 2.06
N VAL A 52 -16.50 -17.00 1.50
CA VAL A 52 -16.62 -18.27 2.21
C VAL A 52 -15.24 -18.79 2.63
N LEU A 53 -14.33 -18.97 1.69
CA LEU A 53 -13.04 -19.61 1.95
C LEU A 53 -12.16 -18.81 2.91
N ASP A 54 -12.10 -17.49 2.77
CA ASP A 54 -11.32 -16.65 3.69
C ASP A 54 -11.93 -16.62 5.09
N SER A 55 -13.27 -16.65 5.23
CA SER A 55 -13.93 -16.76 6.54
C SER A 55 -13.67 -18.11 7.20
N LEU A 56 -13.75 -19.21 6.47
CA LEU A 56 -13.42 -20.55 6.98
C LEU A 56 -11.98 -20.60 7.50
N SER A 57 -11.03 -20.12 6.70
CA SER A 57 -9.62 -20.03 7.10
C SER A 57 -9.39 -19.07 8.28
N SER A 58 -10.18 -17.99 8.35
CA SER A 58 -10.13 -17.03 9.44
C SER A 58 -10.65 -17.65 10.74
N SER A 59 -11.69 -18.49 10.70
CA SER A 59 -12.24 -19.14 11.88
C SER A 59 -11.20 -20.02 12.57
N TYR A 60 -10.57 -20.96 11.84
CA TYR A 60 -9.47 -21.77 12.39
C TYR A 60 -8.36 -20.89 12.98
N SER A 61 -7.96 -19.87 12.22
CA SER A 61 -6.89 -18.98 12.64
C SER A 61 -7.21 -18.19 13.92
N MET A 62 -8.48 -17.82 14.11
CA MET A 62 -8.96 -17.09 15.28
C MET A 62 -9.11 -18.02 16.48
N PHE A 63 -9.69 -19.20 16.27
CA PHE A 63 -9.74 -20.24 17.31
C PHE A 63 -8.34 -20.55 17.84
N LYS A 64 -7.38 -20.82 16.96
CA LYS A 64 -5.97 -21.03 17.35
C LYS A 64 -5.39 -19.83 18.10
N TYR A 65 -5.66 -18.61 17.63
CA TYR A 65 -5.21 -17.40 18.32
C TYR A 65 -5.78 -17.30 19.75
N PHE A 66 -7.07 -17.56 19.94
CA PHE A 66 -7.68 -17.55 21.27
C PHE A 66 -7.12 -18.65 22.15
N PHE A 67 -6.90 -19.85 21.60
CA PHE A 67 -6.28 -20.95 22.31
C PHE A 67 -4.86 -20.58 22.78
N ASP A 68 -4.01 -20.09 21.86
CA ASP A 68 -2.63 -19.64 22.14
C ASP A 68 -2.58 -18.46 23.15
N MET A 69 -3.65 -17.66 23.26
CA MET A 69 -3.76 -16.55 24.22
C MET A 69 -4.25 -16.96 25.60
N CYS A 70 -5.22 -17.87 25.65
CA CYS A 70 -5.87 -18.26 26.88
C CYS A 70 -5.19 -19.45 27.57
N ILE A 71 -4.44 -20.27 26.83
CA ILE A 71 -3.80 -21.48 27.32
C ILE A 71 -2.30 -21.36 27.10
N ALA A 72 -1.55 -21.22 28.19
CA ALA A 72 -0.11 -20.97 28.16
C ALA A 72 0.70 -22.17 27.63
N ASN A 73 0.17 -23.39 27.77
CA ASN A 73 0.74 -24.60 27.19
C ASN A 73 0.29 -24.68 25.73
N ASN A 74 1.21 -24.44 24.78
CA ASN A 74 0.98 -24.57 23.34
C ASN A 74 0.84 -26.06 22.93
N ASP A 75 0.02 -26.82 23.65
CA ASP A 75 -0.19 -28.25 23.44
C ASP A 75 -1.24 -28.45 22.33
N SER A 76 -0.82 -29.08 21.23
CA SER A 76 -1.68 -29.38 20.09
C SER A 76 -2.74 -30.42 20.42
N ASP A 77 -2.41 -31.37 21.30
CA ASP A 77 -3.31 -32.47 21.67
C ASP A 77 -4.43 -31.95 22.58
N LEU A 78 -4.09 -31.03 23.50
CA LEU A 78 -5.10 -30.34 24.29
C LEU A 78 -6.05 -29.51 23.42
N MET A 79 -5.54 -28.89 22.34
CA MET A 79 -6.38 -28.17 21.39
C MET A 79 -7.32 -29.14 20.66
N HIS A 80 -6.80 -30.28 20.21
CA HIS A 80 -7.57 -31.34 19.57
C HIS A 80 -8.70 -31.87 20.47
N ASP A 81 -8.36 -32.29 21.68
CA ASP A 81 -9.31 -32.82 22.65
C ASP A 81 -10.39 -31.78 22.98
N THR A 82 -9.99 -30.51 23.13
CA THR A 82 -10.93 -29.40 23.35
C THR A 82 -11.89 -29.22 22.17
N MET A 83 -11.38 -29.30 20.94
CA MET A 83 -12.19 -29.19 19.72
C MET A 83 -13.22 -30.32 19.59
N LEU A 84 -12.94 -31.51 20.13
CA LEU A 84 -13.85 -32.66 20.11
C LEU A 84 -14.88 -32.64 21.24
N THR A 85 -14.75 -31.78 22.25
CA THR A 85 -15.80 -31.62 23.26
C THR A 85 -17.08 -31.04 22.66
N PRO A 86 -18.28 -31.38 23.19
CA PRO A 86 -19.54 -30.79 22.74
C PRO A 86 -19.54 -29.26 22.78
N GLN A 87 -18.90 -28.67 23.81
CA GLN A 87 -18.77 -27.22 23.96
C GLN A 87 -17.84 -26.64 22.89
N GLY A 88 -16.68 -27.26 22.65
CA GLY A 88 -15.74 -26.85 21.61
C GLY A 88 -16.37 -26.87 20.22
N LEU A 89 -17.06 -27.97 19.87
CA LEU A 89 -17.79 -28.09 18.61
C LEU A 89 -18.87 -27.02 18.45
N ALA A 90 -19.63 -26.72 19.50
CA ALA A 90 -20.67 -25.69 19.46
C ALA A 90 -20.08 -24.29 19.25
N ILE A 91 -18.99 -23.96 19.95
CA ILE A 91 -18.29 -22.67 19.80
C ILE A 91 -17.73 -22.52 18.38
N ILE A 92 -17.00 -23.52 17.89
CA ILE A 92 -16.39 -23.50 16.56
C ILE A 92 -17.44 -23.42 15.46
N SER A 93 -18.51 -24.21 15.56
CA SER A 93 -19.58 -24.22 14.57
C SER A 93 -20.31 -22.89 14.53
N SER A 94 -20.64 -22.32 15.70
CA SER A 94 -21.32 -21.03 15.78
C SER A 94 -20.45 -19.88 15.27
N GLU A 95 -19.16 -19.86 15.61
CA GLU A 95 -18.19 -18.89 15.08
C GLU A 95 -18.08 -19.03 13.55
N THR A 96 -17.92 -20.24 13.05
CA THR A 96 -17.76 -20.50 11.61
C THR A 96 -19.00 -20.07 10.84
N ILE A 97 -20.20 -20.45 11.30
CA ILE A 97 -21.48 -20.05 10.68
C ILE A 97 -21.62 -18.53 10.68
N PHE A 98 -21.29 -17.87 11.79
CA PHE A 98 -21.33 -16.42 11.89
C PHE A 98 -20.37 -15.76 10.89
N LEU A 99 -19.10 -16.17 10.87
CA LEU A 99 -18.08 -15.58 9.99
C LEU A 99 -18.38 -15.79 8.51
N VAL A 100 -18.83 -16.99 8.13
CA VAL A 100 -19.19 -17.30 6.74
C VAL A 100 -20.47 -16.56 6.34
N GLY A 101 -21.51 -16.64 7.16
CA GLY A 101 -22.80 -15.99 6.91
C GLY A 101 -22.65 -14.48 6.81
N PHE A 102 -21.98 -13.85 7.78
CA PHE A 102 -21.76 -12.41 7.79
C PHE A 102 -20.88 -11.93 6.63
N SER A 103 -19.83 -12.68 6.27
CA SER A 103 -19.01 -12.36 5.09
C SER A 103 -19.76 -12.50 3.76
N LEU A 104 -20.61 -13.52 3.63
CA LEU A 104 -21.43 -13.74 2.44
C LEU A 104 -22.46 -12.63 2.27
N LEU A 105 -23.19 -12.30 3.34
CA LEU A 105 -24.16 -11.21 3.35
C LEU A 105 -23.48 -9.87 3.03
N ALA A 106 -22.32 -9.58 3.63
CA ALA A 106 -21.57 -8.38 3.32
C ALA A 106 -21.10 -8.31 1.87
N CYS A 107 -20.70 -9.44 1.28
CA CYS A 107 -20.33 -9.51 -0.14
C CYS A 107 -21.54 -9.31 -1.05
N HIS A 108 -22.70 -9.82 -0.65
CA HIS A 108 -23.96 -9.67 -1.36
C HIS A 108 -24.44 -8.21 -1.36
N PHE A 109 -24.35 -7.54 -0.21
CA PHE A 109 -24.83 -6.18 -0.01
C PHE A 109 -23.80 -5.08 -0.32
N GLU A 110 -22.63 -5.38 -0.91
CA GLU A 110 -21.55 -4.39 -1.15
C GLU A 110 -22.01 -3.15 -1.95
N LYS A 111 -23.06 -3.27 -2.77
CA LYS A 111 -23.62 -2.19 -3.60
C LYS A 111 -24.98 -1.66 -3.10
N GLU A 112 -25.42 -2.08 -1.91
CA GLU A 112 -26.71 -1.64 -1.38
C GLU A 112 -26.61 -0.22 -0.80
N GLU A 113 -27.45 0.69 -1.28
CA GLU A 113 -27.43 2.09 -0.85
C GLU A 113 -28.65 2.49 -0.03
N HIS A 114 -29.78 1.80 -0.17
CA HIS A 114 -31.08 2.21 0.39
C HIS A 114 -31.38 1.63 1.77
N ASP A 115 -31.09 0.34 1.98
CA ASP A 115 -31.38 -0.35 3.24
C ASP A 115 -30.23 -0.16 4.23
N GLU A 116 -30.50 0.54 5.33
CA GLU A 116 -29.50 0.86 6.36
C GLU A 116 -28.88 -0.39 7.00
N ILE A 117 -29.66 -1.47 7.19
CA ILE A 117 -29.18 -2.70 7.83
C ILE A 117 -28.23 -3.43 6.89
N LYS A 118 -28.64 -3.61 5.63
CA LYS A 118 -27.79 -4.26 4.60
C LYS A 118 -26.51 -3.47 4.35
N LYS A 119 -26.62 -2.14 4.29
CA LYS A 119 -25.49 -1.22 4.17
C LYS A 119 -24.56 -1.31 5.38
N PHE A 120 -25.12 -1.41 6.59
CA PHE A 120 -24.34 -1.62 7.80
C PHE A 120 -23.56 -2.95 7.73
N ILE A 121 -24.19 -4.05 7.33
CA ILE A 121 -23.54 -5.36 7.18
C ILE A 121 -22.37 -5.27 6.17
N ALA A 122 -22.62 -4.71 4.99
CA ALA A 122 -21.62 -4.52 3.94
C ALA A 122 -20.43 -3.66 4.42
N THR A 123 -20.74 -2.61 5.19
CA THR A 123 -19.74 -1.67 5.71
C THR A 123 -18.95 -2.28 6.86
N ALA A 124 -19.60 -3.00 7.79
CA ALA A 124 -19.00 -3.48 9.03
C ALA A 124 -18.04 -4.66 8.83
N TRP A 125 -18.34 -5.60 7.92
CA TRP A 125 -17.51 -6.79 7.73
C TRP A 125 -16.03 -6.50 7.44
N PRO A 126 -15.68 -5.58 6.52
CA PRO A 126 -14.28 -5.25 6.29
C PRO A 126 -13.55 -4.72 7.53
N TYR A 127 -14.21 -3.95 8.41
CA TYR A 127 -13.63 -3.49 9.68
C TYR A 127 -13.41 -4.65 10.64
N PHE A 128 -14.45 -5.48 10.83
CA PHE A 128 -14.38 -6.65 11.71
C PHE A 128 -13.27 -7.61 11.28
N ARG A 129 -13.19 -7.92 9.99
CA ARG A 129 -12.13 -8.76 9.41
C ARG A 129 -10.73 -8.19 9.61
N ASP A 130 -10.57 -6.88 9.51
CA ASP A 130 -9.26 -6.24 9.71
C ASP A 130 -8.82 -6.30 11.17
N VAL A 131 -9.76 -6.19 12.12
CA VAL A 131 -9.52 -6.38 13.56
C VAL A 131 -9.04 -7.80 13.86
N LEU A 132 -9.77 -8.81 13.39
CA LEU A 132 -9.38 -10.22 13.58
C LEU A 132 -7.96 -10.49 13.04
N LYS A 133 -7.68 -9.99 11.84
CA LYS A 133 -6.34 -10.10 11.25
C LYS A 133 -5.28 -9.32 12.01
N ALA A 134 -5.60 -8.13 12.53
CA ALA A 134 -4.66 -7.32 13.29
C ALA A 134 -4.22 -8.03 14.57
N LEU A 135 -5.18 -8.52 15.35
CA LEU A 135 -4.94 -9.26 16.59
C LEU A 135 -4.00 -10.45 16.34
N LYS A 136 -4.37 -11.30 15.38
CA LYS A 136 -3.58 -12.48 15.02
C LYS A 136 -2.19 -12.13 14.52
N ASN A 137 -2.08 -11.20 13.58
CA ASN A 137 -0.78 -10.86 12.98
C ASN A 137 0.15 -10.20 13.99
N ALA A 138 -0.40 -9.33 14.85
CA ALA A 138 0.36 -8.69 15.92
C ALA A 138 0.89 -9.72 16.92
N TYR A 139 0.07 -10.68 17.34
CA TYR A 139 0.55 -11.76 18.21
C TYR A 139 1.66 -12.58 17.56
N LYS A 140 1.49 -13.02 16.31
CA LYS A 140 2.52 -13.78 15.60
C LYS A 140 3.80 -12.98 15.38
N GLY A 141 3.68 -11.70 15.04
CA GLY A 141 4.81 -10.78 14.89
C GLY A 141 5.54 -10.56 16.22
N ALA A 142 4.80 -10.33 17.31
CA ALA A 142 5.35 -10.18 18.65
C ALA A 142 6.08 -11.45 19.11
N ARG A 143 5.43 -12.62 18.97
CA ARG A 143 6.05 -13.92 19.29
C ARG A 143 7.35 -14.13 18.53
N SER A 144 7.34 -13.90 17.21
CA SER A 144 8.54 -14.06 16.36
C SER A 144 9.65 -13.07 16.76
N GLY A 145 9.31 -11.81 17.02
CA GLY A 145 10.27 -10.80 17.46
C GLY A 145 10.88 -11.12 18.82
N ILE A 146 10.06 -11.52 19.80
CA ILE A 146 10.52 -11.91 21.13
C ILE A 146 11.42 -13.15 21.06
N GLN A 147 11.08 -14.14 20.23
CA GLN A 147 11.92 -15.33 20.01
C GLN A 147 13.31 -14.96 19.48
N VAL A 148 13.39 -14.04 18.51
CA VAL A 148 14.68 -13.56 18.00
C VAL A 148 15.48 -12.87 19.10
N VAL A 149 14.85 -12.01 19.89
CA VAL A 149 15.52 -11.32 21.01
C VAL A 149 15.96 -12.30 22.09
N ALA A 150 15.14 -13.30 22.42
CA ALA A 150 15.46 -14.36 23.37
C ALA A 150 16.70 -15.15 22.93
N ILE A 151 16.76 -15.55 21.66
CA ILE A 151 17.91 -16.29 21.11
C ILE A 151 19.19 -15.44 21.13
N ILE A 152 19.10 -14.15 20.80
CA ILE A 152 20.27 -13.25 20.76
C ILE A 152 20.76 -12.90 22.18
N SER A 153 19.85 -12.66 23.11
CA SER A 153 20.19 -12.26 24.49
C SER A 153 20.52 -13.44 25.40
N GLY A 154 20.10 -14.65 25.04
CA GLY A 154 20.18 -15.84 25.89
C GLY A 154 19.17 -15.84 27.04
N ALA A 155 18.23 -14.88 27.09
CA ALA A 155 17.20 -14.81 28.12
C ALA A 155 15.92 -15.54 27.69
N ASP A 156 15.27 -16.25 28.62
CA ASP A 156 13.92 -16.77 28.39
C ASP A 156 12.90 -15.63 28.51
N LEU A 157 12.32 -15.25 27.37
CA LEU A 157 11.32 -14.19 27.26
C LEU A 157 9.93 -14.73 26.89
N ASN A 158 9.70 -16.05 27.01
CA ASN A 158 8.43 -16.67 26.60
C ASN A 158 7.23 -16.11 27.39
N PHE A 159 7.44 -15.68 28.64
CA PHE A 159 6.41 -15.04 29.47
C PHE A 159 5.89 -13.72 28.88
N LEU A 160 6.62 -13.09 27.96
CA LEU A 160 6.21 -11.85 27.29
C LEU A 160 5.29 -12.09 26.09
N PHE A 161 5.16 -13.32 25.58
CA PHE A 161 4.39 -13.59 24.36
C PHE A 161 2.94 -13.12 24.46
N VAL A 162 2.26 -13.46 25.56
CA VAL A 162 0.85 -13.11 25.78
C VAL A 162 0.66 -11.61 26.05
N PRO A 163 1.30 -11.00 27.07
CA PRO A 163 1.04 -9.59 27.40
C PRO A 163 1.44 -8.63 26.27
N VAL A 164 2.60 -8.86 25.62
CA VAL A 164 3.05 -8.02 24.51
C VAL A 164 2.19 -8.28 23.26
N GLY A 165 1.87 -9.55 22.97
CA GLY A 165 1.02 -9.92 21.84
C GLY A 165 -0.37 -9.30 21.91
N LEU A 166 -1.01 -9.35 23.09
CA LEU A 166 -2.32 -8.76 23.33
C LEU A 166 -2.28 -7.23 23.25
N GLY A 167 -1.31 -6.60 23.92
CA GLY A 167 -1.16 -5.14 23.91
C GLY A 167 -0.94 -4.58 22.50
N LEU A 168 0.01 -5.17 21.74
CA LEU A 168 0.24 -4.81 20.35
C LEU A 168 -0.96 -5.15 19.46
N GLY A 169 -1.66 -6.25 19.74
CA GLY A 169 -2.88 -6.65 19.05
C GLY A 169 -3.98 -5.60 19.13
N ILE A 170 -4.29 -5.11 20.33
CA ILE A 170 -5.31 -4.08 20.56
C ILE A 170 -4.92 -2.77 19.86
N ILE A 171 -3.68 -2.32 20.02
CA ILE A 171 -3.18 -1.10 19.37
C ILE A 171 -3.28 -1.22 17.84
N THR A 172 -2.87 -2.36 17.28
CA THR A 172 -2.92 -2.60 15.84
C THR A 172 -4.36 -2.67 15.33
N ALA A 173 -5.28 -3.28 16.09
CA ALA A 173 -6.69 -3.35 15.74
C ALA A 173 -7.32 -1.96 15.68
N LEU A 174 -7.13 -1.13 16.71
CA LEU A 174 -7.61 0.25 16.73
C LEU A 174 -7.02 1.07 15.58
N ASN A 175 -5.71 0.92 15.33
CA ASN A 175 -5.05 1.59 14.22
C ASN A 175 -5.62 1.16 12.84
N ARG A 176 -5.94 -0.12 12.65
CA ARG A 176 -6.56 -0.59 11.39
C ARG A 176 -7.99 -0.08 11.19
N LEU A 177 -8.78 0.02 12.26
CA LEU A 177 -10.11 0.63 12.19
C LEU A 177 -10.00 2.09 11.72
N TRP A 178 -9.11 2.85 12.35
CA TRP A 178 -8.87 4.25 12.01
C TRP A 178 -8.34 4.44 10.59
N LEU A 179 -7.32 3.67 10.19
CA LEU A 179 -6.76 3.73 8.84
C LEU A 179 -7.79 3.40 7.77
N ARG A 180 -8.64 2.39 8.01
CA ARG A 180 -9.72 2.04 7.06
C ARG A 180 -10.71 3.18 6.92
N TYR A 181 -11.17 3.75 8.04
CA TYR A 181 -12.07 4.90 8.02
C TYR A 181 -11.48 6.05 7.17
N MET A 182 -10.23 6.42 7.44
CA MET A 182 -9.53 7.48 6.72
C MET A 182 -9.35 7.18 5.23
N VAL A 183 -9.05 5.93 4.87
CA VAL A 183 -8.92 5.51 3.47
C VAL A 183 -10.27 5.60 2.75
N GLU A 184 -11.36 5.15 3.36
CA GLU A 184 -12.69 5.24 2.75
C GLU A 184 -13.17 6.70 2.63
N ASP A 185 -12.94 7.52 3.65
CA ASP A 185 -13.22 8.97 3.62
C ASP A 185 -12.48 9.64 2.44
N ARG A 186 -11.19 9.34 2.28
CA ARG A 186 -10.39 9.85 1.15
C ARG A 186 -10.91 9.37 -0.21
N LYS A 187 -11.33 8.11 -0.34
CA LYS A 187 -11.97 7.62 -1.57
C LYS A 187 -13.27 8.36 -1.84
N GLY A 188 -14.05 8.67 -0.80
CA GLY A 188 -15.23 9.52 -0.88
C GLY A 188 -14.90 10.87 -1.49
N MET A 189 -13.89 11.57 -0.96
CA MET A 189 -13.41 12.85 -1.51
C MET A 189 -12.98 12.75 -2.98
N MET A 190 -12.24 11.70 -3.35
CA MET A 190 -11.82 11.48 -4.74
C MET A 190 -13.02 11.27 -5.68
N LYS A 191 -14.04 10.52 -5.23
CA LYS A 191 -15.29 10.32 -6.00
C LYS A 191 -16.08 11.63 -6.13
N MET A 192 -16.18 12.42 -5.06
CA MET A 192 -16.83 13.73 -5.10
C MET A 192 -16.09 14.69 -6.03
N ASN A 193 -14.75 14.72 -6.01
CA ASN A 193 -13.96 15.51 -6.94
C ASN A 193 -14.11 15.02 -8.39
N ALA A 194 -14.21 13.71 -8.61
CA ALA A 194 -14.50 13.15 -9.93
C ALA A 194 -15.86 13.57 -10.47
N ALA A 195 -16.91 13.50 -9.64
CA ALA A 195 -18.25 13.97 -10.01
C ALA A 195 -18.28 15.49 -10.23
N LEU A 196 -17.56 16.25 -9.39
CA LEU A 196 -17.40 17.70 -9.57
C LEU A 196 -16.69 18.02 -10.89
N LEU A 197 -15.68 17.25 -11.28
CA LEU A 197 -14.99 17.43 -12.55
C LEU A 197 -15.94 17.25 -13.74
N GLU A 198 -16.81 16.23 -13.69
CA GLU A 198 -17.85 16.02 -14.71
C GLU A 198 -18.84 17.18 -14.75
N GLN A 199 -19.30 17.65 -13.59
CA GLN A 199 -20.16 18.84 -13.51
C GLN A 199 -19.49 20.08 -14.11
N ILE A 200 -18.21 20.31 -13.83
CA ILE A 200 -17.45 21.44 -14.39
C ILE A 200 -17.37 21.36 -15.91
N LYS A 201 -17.17 20.16 -16.48
CA LYS A 201 -17.15 19.96 -17.94
C LYS A 201 -18.48 20.34 -18.59
N GLU A 202 -19.60 20.12 -17.91
CA GLU A 202 -20.95 20.45 -18.40
C GLU A 202 -21.32 21.94 -18.27
N LEU A 203 -20.58 22.73 -17.48
CA LEU A 203 -20.88 24.14 -17.29
C LEU A 203 -20.68 24.95 -18.60
N PRO A 204 -21.64 25.81 -18.98
CA PRO A 204 -21.58 26.58 -20.22
C PRO A 204 -20.68 27.82 -20.12
N ARG A 205 -20.65 28.49 -18.96
CA ARG A 205 -19.88 29.71 -18.66
C ARG A 205 -19.53 29.74 -17.18
N LEU A 206 -18.41 30.38 -16.82
CA LEU A 206 -18.00 30.57 -15.43
C LEU A 206 -17.38 31.95 -15.21
N ASN A 207 -17.82 32.64 -14.15
CA ASN A 207 -17.24 33.92 -13.72
C ASN A 207 -16.04 33.70 -12.77
N PRO A 208 -15.09 34.64 -12.62
CA PRO A 208 -13.94 34.48 -11.71
C PRO A 208 -14.30 34.29 -10.25
N GLU A 209 -15.32 35.00 -9.76
CA GLU A 209 -15.82 34.85 -8.40
C GLU A 209 -16.41 33.44 -8.16
N GLU A 210 -17.04 32.87 -9.19
CA GLU A 210 -17.53 31.50 -9.15
C GLU A 210 -16.37 30.52 -9.12
N ILE A 211 -15.32 30.72 -9.93
CA ILE A 211 -14.09 29.91 -9.90
C ILE A 211 -13.52 29.85 -8.48
N GLU A 212 -13.40 30.99 -7.80
CA GLU A 212 -12.87 31.05 -6.44
C GLU A 212 -13.78 30.34 -5.43
N ASN A 213 -15.10 30.53 -5.55
CA ASN A 213 -16.07 29.80 -4.72
C ASN A 213 -15.97 28.27 -4.92
N TYR A 214 -15.80 27.80 -6.14
CA TYR A 214 -15.57 26.38 -6.42
C TYR A 214 -14.28 25.88 -5.76
N ILE A 215 -13.18 26.63 -5.87
CA ILE A 215 -11.85 26.25 -5.33
C ILE A 215 -11.84 26.20 -3.79
N LEU A 216 -12.52 27.15 -3.15
CA LEU A 216 -12.54 27.27 -1.69
C LEU A 216 -13.54 26.30 -1.06
N ASN A 217 -14.75 26.21 -1.62
CA ASN A 217 -15.88 25.58 -0.93
C ASN A 217 -16.35 24.25 -1.52
N LYS A 218 -16.02 23.93 -2.79
CA LYS A 218 -16.52 22.70 -3.45
C LYS A 218 -15.46 21.64 -3.71
N ILE A 219 -14.19 22.01 -3.90
CA ILE A 219 -13.12 21.02 -4.05
C ILE A 219 -12.83 20.37 -2.70
N HIS A 220 -13.06 19.05 -2.61
CA HIS A 220 -12.85 18.30 -1.37
C HIS A 220 -11.36 18.08 -1.08
N LYS A 221 -10.95 18.47 0.14
CA LYS A 221 -9.57 18.44 0.63
C LYS A 221 -9.47 17.69 1.96
N GLN A 222 -8.31 17.06 2.18
CA GLN A 222 -8.00 16.40 3.45
C GLN A 222 -7.18 17.34 4.35
N SER A 223 -7.48 17.35 5.65
CA SER A 223 -6.76 18.16 6.63
C SER A 223 -5.29 17.71 6.81
N THR A 224 -4.41 18.64 7.14
CA THR A 224 -2.98 18.35 7.41
C THR A 224 -2.81 17.41 8.60
N GLN A 225 -3.62 17.58 9.65
CA GLN A 225 -3.54 16.72 10.84
C GLN A 225 -3.90 15.26 10.50
N SER A 226 -4.98 15.03 9.74
CA SER A 226 -5.35 13.68 9.31
C SER A 226 -4.26 13.03 8.46
N ARG A 227 -3.55 13.82 7.63
CA ARG A 227 -2.42 13.32 6.83
C ARG A 227 -1.23 12.89 7.69
N ILE A 228 -0.87 13.66 8.72
CA ILE A 228 0.23 13.29 9.64
C ILE A 228 -0.13 12.02 10.41
N GLN A 229 -1.36 11.94 10.92
CA GLN A 229 -1.87 10.76 11.61
C GLN A 229 -1.88 9.53 10.69
N ALA A 230 -2.19 9.71 9.40
CA ALA A 230 -2.11 8.64 8.40
C ALA A 230 -0.71 8.01 8.33
N TYR A 231 0.32 8.85 8.21
CA TYR A 231 1.71 8.40 8.11
C TYR A 231 2.14 7.64 9.36
N MET A 232 1.76 8.12 10.54
CA MET A 232 2.02 7.42 11.80
C MET A 232 1.31 6.08 11.85
N GLY A 233 0.03 6.04 11.46
CA GLY A 233 -0.77 4.82 11.45
C GLY A 233 -0.19 3.76 10.52
N VAL A 234 0.15 4.11 9.27
CA VAL A 234 0.73 3.14 8.34
C VAL A 234 2.13 2.69 8.74
N SER A 235 2.89 3.53 9.46
CA SER A 235 4.20 3.15 10.01
C SER A 235 4.07 2.07 11.07
N ILE A 236 3.11 2.22 12.00
CA ILE A 236 2.81 1.20 13.03
C ILE A 236 2.34 -0.10 12.36
N SER A 237 1.45 -0.02 11.36
CA SER A 237 1.03 -1.20 10.60
C SER A 237 2.18 -1.87 9.87
N GLY A 238 3.07 -1.09 9.25
CA GLY A 238 4.26 -1.61 8.56
C GLY A 238 5.24 -2.32 9.49
N LEU A 239 5.42 -1.81 10.71
CA LEU A 239 6.25 -2.47 11.73
C LEU A 239 5.68 -3.84 12.09
N VAL A 240 4.39 -3.90 12.42
CA VAL A 240 3.72 -5.14 12.85
C VAL A 240 3.67 -6.17 11.71
N ASP A 241 3.27 -5.74 10.51
CA ASP A 241 3.25 -6.61 9.33
C ASP A 241 4.67 -7.08 8.97
N GLY A 242 5.69 -6.22 9.11
CA GLY A 242 7.09 -6.55 8.82
C GLY A 242 7.65 -7.59 9.78
N LEU A 243 7.38 -7.46 11.09
CA LEU A 243 7.74 -8.48 12.09
C LEU A 243 7.06 -9.83 11.78
N TYR A 244 5.78 -9.80 11.42
CA TYR A 244 5.06 -11.02 11.07
C TYR A 244 5.61 -11.70 9.80
N LEU A 245 5.81 -10.94 8.73
CA LEU A 245 6.14 -11.50 7.41
C LEU A 245 7.62 -11.86 7.26
N TYR A 246 8.54 -11.03 7.76
CA TYR A 246 9.97 -11.17 7.46
C TYR A 246 10.75 -11.80 8.61
N VAL A 247 10.39 -11.49 9.86
CA VAL A 247 11.04 -12.12 11.01
C VAL A 247 10.52 -13.55 11.22
N GLY A 248 9.22 -13.80 10.94
CA GLY A 248 8.63 -15.13 11.05
C GLY A 248 9.29 -16.21 10.18
N VAL A 249 9.93 -15.82 9.07
CA VAL A 249 10.65 -16.75 8.17
C VAL A 249 11.86 -17.40 8.88
N LEU A 250 12.48 -16.72 9.84
CA LEU A 250 13.61 -17.27 10.61
C LEU A 250 13.20 -18.47 11.48
N GLY A 251 11.91 -18.59 11.81
CA GLY A 251 11.38 -19.73 12.56
C GLY A 251 11.26 -21.02 11.75
N LEU A 252 11.53 -21.00 10.43
CA LEU A 252 11.40 -22.18 9.59
C LEU A 252 12.52 -23.20 9.79
N SER A 253 13.73 -22.77 10.17
CA SER A 253 14.90 -23.64 10.29
C SER A 253 15.68 -23.34 11.56
N ALA A 254 16.25 -24.37 12.17
CA ALA A 254 17.31 -24.18 13.15
C ALA A 254 18.57 -23.65 12.43
N LEU A 255 19.16 -22.59 12.98
CA LEU A 255 20.37 -21.95 12.44
C LEU A 255 21.43 -21.90 13.53
N SER A 256 22.71 -21.97 13.14
CA SER A 256 23.79 -21.66 14.06
C SER A 256 23.72 -20.17 14.46
N ALA A 257 24.13 -19.85 15.69
CA ALA A 257 24.11 -18.47 16.21
C ALA A 257 24.68 -17.40 15.24
N PRO A 258 25.86 -17.59 14.60
CA PRO A 258 26.39 -16.58 13.68
C PRO A 258 25.52 -16.40 12.43
N VAL A 259 24.99 -17.50 11.86
CA VAL A 259 24.12 -17.44 10.67
C VAL A 259 22.79 -16.80 11.03
N PHE A 260 22.22 -17.17 12.18
CA PHE A 260 20.99 -16.57 12.69
C PHE A 260 21.12 -15.06 12.85
N ALA A 261 22.23 -14.56 13.42
CA ALA A 261 22.46 -13.13 13.57
C ALA A 261 22.53 -12.39 12.21
N ILE A 262 23.21 -12.96 11.22
CA ILE A 262 23.26 -12.38 9.86
C ILE A 262 21.87 -12.34 9.22
N MET A 263 21.12 -13.44 9.29
CA MET A 263 19.76 -13.52 8.73
C MET A 263 18.80 -12.58 9.46
N ALA A 264 18.90 -12.47 10.79
CA ALA A 264 18.13 -11.51 11.59
C ALA A 264 18.41 -10.07 11.17
N THR A 265 19.66 -9.72 10.88
CA THR A 265 20.04 -8.40 10.37
C THR A 265 19.37 -8.10 9.01
N MET A 266 19.32 -9.09 8.12
CA MET A 266 18.59 -8.95 6.85
C MET A 266 17.07 -8.79 7.06
N CYS A 267 16.48 -9.51 8.01
CA CYS A 267 15.05 -9.36 8.33
C CYS A 267 14.71 -8.01 8.96
N VAL A 268 15.62 -7.41 9.73
CA VAL A 268 15.49 -6.03 10.20
C VAL A 268 15.49 -5.07 9.01
N PHE A 269 16.41 -5.25 8.05
CA PHE A 269 16.40 -4.46 6.82
C PHE A 269 15.07 -4.57 6.06
N TYR A 270 14.51 -5.78 5.91
CA TYR A 270 13.19 -5.96 5.27
C TYR A 270 12.05 -5.32 6.06
N THR A 271 12.11 -5.36 7.39
CA THR A 271 11.11 -4.70 8.24
C THR A 271 11.15 -3.19 8.07
N LEU A 272 12.34 -2.59 8.02
CA LEU A 272 12.52 -1.16 7.74
C LEU A 272 12.05 -0.81 6.33
N ALA A 273 12.39 -1.62 5.32
CA ALA A 273 11.89 -1.46 3.96
C ALA A 273 10.36 -1.55 3.91
N CYS A 274 9.74 -2.41 4.71
CA CYS A 274 8.29 -2.51 4.83
C CYS A 274 7.67 -1.24 5.40
N ILE A 275 8.24 -0.67 6.46
CA ILE A 275 7.77 0.60 7.03
C ILE A 275 7.86 1.72 5.99
N VAL A 276 9.02 1.86 5.34
CA VAL A 276 9.25 2.89 4.32
C VAL A 276 8.30 2.73 3.14
N THR A 277 8.06 1.51 2.68
CA THR A 277 7.14 1.24 1.56
C THR A 277 5.68 1.50 1.94
N ARG A 278 5.26 1.23 3.18
CA ARG A 278 3.92 1.61 3.67
C ARG A 278 3.72 3.12 3.74
N ILE A 279 4.72 3.86 4.20
CA ILE A 279 4.70 5.33 4.18
C ILE A 279 4.61 5.83 2.74
N TYR A 280 5.37 5.23 1.83
CA TYR A 280 5.32 5.57 0.40
C TYR A 280 3.97 5.25 -0.25
N GLU A 281 3.35 4.11 0.06
CA GLU A 281 2.00 3.76 -0.42
C GLU A 281 0.96 4.79 0.04
N GLU A 282 1.04 5.23 1.29
CA GLU A 282 0.17 6.29 1.81
C GLU A 282 0.45 7.65 1.17
N TYR A 283 1.73 7.97 0.92
CA TYR A 283 2.11 9.17 0.17
C TYR A 283 1.53 9.14 -1.26
N ASP A 284 1.70 8.05 -2.01
CA ASP A 284 1.14 7.88 -3.36
C ASP A 284 -0.40 8.00 -3.33
N PHE A 285 -1.04 7.45 -2.31
CA PHE A 285 -2.49 7.52 -2.17
C PHE A 285 -2.98 8.94 -1.83
N GLN A 286 -2.28 9.70 -0.99
CA GLN A 286 -2.53 11.13 -0.78
C GLN A 286 -2.28 11.94 -2.06
N GLN A 287 -1.22 11.60 -2.80
CA GLN A 287 -0.86 12.26 -4.04
C GLN A 287 -1.96 12.16 -5.10
N ARG A 288 -2.64 11.02 -5.20
CA ARG A 288 -3.81 10.85 -6.08
C ARG A 288 -4.96 11.81 -5.74
N LEU A 289 -5.14 12.15 -4.46
CA LEU A 289 -6.16 13.11 -4.06
C LEU A 289 -5.76 14.51 -4.53
N PHE A 290 -4.50 14.89 -4.32
CA PHE A 290 -3.98 16.18 -4.84
C PHE A 290 -4.11 16.28 -6.36
N ILE A 291 -3.78 15.22 -7.09
CA ILE A 291 -3.97 15.16 -8.54
C ILE A 291 -5.45 15.37 -8.90
N SER A 292 -6.40 14.75 -8.19
CA SER A 292 -7.83 14.97 -8.44
C SER A 292 -8.26 16.43 -8.22
N GLN A 293 -7.73 17.09 -7.20
CA GLN A 293 -8.01 18.50 -6.90
C GLN A 293 -7.42 19.42 -7.98
N SER A 294 -6.16 19.19 -8.34
CA SER A 294 -5.46 19.93 -9.40
C SER A 294 -6.17 19.77 -10.75
N LYS A 295 -6.72 18.59 -11.05
CA LYS A 295 -7.55 18.37 -12.24
C LYS A 295 -8.82 19.21 -12.24
N CYS A 296 -9.56 19.25 -11.12
CA CYS A 296 -10.74 20.12 -11.00
C CYS A 296 -10.37 21.60 -11.17
N ASN A 297 -9.28 22.03 -10.52
CA ASN A 297 -8.80 23.41 -10.63
C ASN A 297 -8.43 23.77 -12.08
N LEU A 298 -7.73 22.88 -12.79
CA LEU A 298 -7.35 23.10 -14.17
C LEU A 298 -8.57 23.17 -15.10
N ALA A 299 -9.58 22.32 -14.88
CA ALA A 299 -10.84 22.36 -15.63
C ALA A 299 -11.64 23.64 -15.38
N LEU A 300 -11.65 24.17 -14.15
CA LEU A 300 -12.27 25.46 -13.85
C LEU A 300 -11.57 26.62 -14.59
N LEU A 301 -10.23 26.60 -14.62
CA LEU A 301 -9.44 27.61 -15.32
C LEU A 301 -9.64 27.54 -16.84
N ASP A 302 -9.68 26.34 -17.42
CA ASP A 302 -10.06 26.14 -18.83
C ASP A 302 -11.42 26.79 -19.14
N LYS A 303 -12.45 26.49 -18.35
CA LYS A 303 -13.79 27.06 -18.52
C LYS A 303 -13.82 28.58 -18.34
N GLY A 304 -13.08 29.11 -17.37
CA GLY A 304 -12.93 30.55 -17.16
C GLY A 304 -12.30 31.23 -18.38
N MET A 305 -11.17 30.69 -18.85
CA MET A 305 -10.47 31.20 -20.03
C MET A 305 -11.37 31.17 -21.28
N ALA A 306 -12.07 30.06 -21.52
CA ALA A 306 -12.99 29.94 -22.65
C ALA A 306 -14.14 30.97 -22.58
N THR A 307 -14.64 31.27 -21.38
CA THR A 307 -15.73 32.24 -21.17
C THR A 307 -15.27 33.67 -21.47
N ILE A 308 -14.11 34.07 -20.92
CA ILE A 308 -13.53 35.40 -21.15
C ILE A 308 -13.13 35.55 -22.61
N TYR A 309 -12.44 34.55 -23.18
CA TYR A 309 -11.99 34.58 -24.57
C TYR A 309 -13.16 34.72 -25.55
N LYS A 310 -14.27 34.01 -25.32
CA LYS A 310 -15.48 34.18 -26.14
C LYS A 310 -16.06 35.59 -26.04
N THR A 311 -16.16 36.12 -24.82
CA THR A 311 -16.65 37.49 -24.58
C THR A 311 -15.75 38.54 -25.24
N LEU A 312 -14.44 38.27 -25.25
CA LEU A 312 -13.43 39.12 -25.84
C LEU A 312 -13.49 39.08 -27.38
N ILE A 313 -13.68 37.92 -28.01
CA ILE A 313 -13.94 37.80 -29.46
C ILE A 313 -15.24 38.52 -29.85
N ASP A 314 -16.33 38.28 -29.13
CA ASP A 314 -17.64 38.89 -29.42
C ASP A 314 -17.58 40.42 -29.40
N ARG A 315 -16.66 40.99 -28.61
CA ARG A 315 -16.43 42.43 -28.49
C ARG A 315 -15.24 42.95 -29.30
N TRP A 316 -14.48 42.07 -29.95
CA TRP A 316 -13.24 42.43 -30.63
C TRP A 316 -13.48 43.35 -31.83
N ASP A 317 -14.56 43.11 -32.58
CA ASP A 317 -14.94 43.96 -33.72
C ASP A 317 -15.30 45.39 -33.30
N LEU A 318 -15.77 45.58 -32.05
CA LEU A 318 -16.10 46.88 -31.48
C LEU A 318 -14.86 47.70 -31.07
N ARG A 319 -13.68 47.07 -30.97
CA ARG A 319 -12.40 47.73 -30.63
C ARG A 319 -12.02 48.83 -31.62
N ARG A 320 -12.48 48.73 -32.87
CA ARG A 320 -12.28 49.76 -33.91
C ARG A 320 -13.14 51.02 -33.71
N SER A 321 -14.13 50.98 -32.83
CA SER A 321 -14.95 52.15 -32.52
C SER A 321 -14.26 53.05 -31.48
N ASN A 322 -14.29 54.36 -31.66
CA ASN A 322 -13.56 55.36 -30.83
C ASN A 322 -14.16 55.60 -29.43
N LEU A 323 -14.96 54.67 -28.89
CA LEU A 323 -15.55 54.82 -27.56
C LEU A 323 -14.53 54.41 -26.49
N MET A 324 -13.96 55.41 -25.79
CA MET A 324 -12.99 55.18 -24.68
C MET A 324 -13.48 54.12 -23.67
N GLN A 325 -14.77 54.11 -23.36
CA GLN A 325 -15.36 53.17 -22.40
C GLN A 325 -15.29 51.71 -22.88
N GLN A 326 -15.51 51.46 -24.17
CA GLN A 326 -15.41 50.11 -24.74
C GLN A 326 -13.94 49.66 -24.85
N ARG A 327 -13.03 50.60 -25.10
CA ARG A 327 -11.58 50.32 -25.10
C ARG A 327 -11.11 49.86 -23.70
N GLN A 328 -11.58 50.53 -22.66
CA GLN A 328 -11.25 50.16 -21.28
C GLN A 328 -11.78 48.78 -20.90
N GLU A 329 -13.04 48.46 -21.26
CA GLU A 329 -13.62 47.12 -21.01
C GLU A 329 -12.86 45.99 -21.72
N ILE A 330 -12.35 46.24 -22.94
CA ILE A 330 -11.53 45.26 -23.67
C ILE A 330 -10.16 45.09 -22.99
N GLU A 331 -9.52 46.18 -22.57
CA GLU A 331 -8.24 46.11 -21.86
C GLU A 331 -8.37 45.36 -20.52
N GLU A 332 -9.48 45.53 -19.81
CA GLU A 332 -9.79 44.77 -18.59
C GLU A 332 -9.93 43.27 -18.88
N LEU A 333 -10.67 42.88 -19.93
CA LEU A 333 -10.81 41.48 -20.36
C LEU A 333 -9.49 40.86 -20.84
N GLU A 334 -8.64 41.63 -21.53
CA GLU A 334 -7.30 41.20 -21.96
C GLU A 334 -6.41 40.87 -20.75
N MET A 335 -6.42 41.76 -19.75
CA MET A 335 -5.68 41.54 -18.50
C MET A 335 -6.20 40.35 -17.72
N GLU A 336 -7.52 40.18 -17.66
CA GLU A 336 -8.16 39.07 -16.97
C GLU A 336 -7.85 37.72 -17.64
N LEU A 337 -7.88 37.68 -18.98
CA LEU A 337 -7.47 36.51 -19.76
C LEU A 337 -6.00 36.18 -19.53
N ALA A 338 -5.11 37.17 -19.56
CA ALA A 338 -3.68 36.98 -19.29
C ALA A 338 -3.43 36.43 -17.87
N LEU A 339 -4.17 36.92 -16.88
CA LEU A 339 -4.12 36.42 -15.50
C LEU A 339 -4.57 34.96 -15.42
N LEU A 340 -5.68 34.59 -16.08
CA LEU A 340 -6.15 33.20 -16.10
C LEU A 340 -5.17 32.27 -16.81
N ILE A 341 -4.56 32.68 -17.93
CA ILE A 341 -3.52 31.90 -18.62
C ILE A 341 -2.31 31.69 -17.69
N SER A 342 -1.92 32.72 -16.93
CA SER A 342 -0.85 32.60 -15.94
C SER A 342 -1.19 31.60 -14.83
N ARG A 343 -2.42 31.66 -14.29
CA ARG A 343 -2.90 30.69 -13.30
C ARG A 343 -2.99 29.28 -13.87
N PHE A 344 -3.39 29.14 -15.12
CA PHE A 344 -3.44 27.86 -15.84
C PHE A 344 -2.03 27.25 -15.99
N ASP A 345 -1.03 28.03 -16.38
CA ASP A 345 0.36 27.54 -16.48
C ASP A 345 0.91 27.09 -15.13
N ILE A 346 0.66 27.85 -14.05
CA ILE A 346 1.06 27.47 -12.69
C ILE A 346 0.36 26.17 -12.27
N ALA A 347 -0.96 26.06 -12.47
CA ALA A 347 -1.73 24.87 -12.12
C ALA A 347 -1.29 23.65 -12.93
N ARG A 348 -0.97 23.84 -14.23
CA ARG A 348 -0.51 22.76 -15.12
C ARG A 348 0.88 22.27 -14.75
N LYS A 349 1.81 23.18 -14.41
CA LYS A 349 3.15 22.83 -13.91
C LYS A 349 3.05 22.07 -12.58
N LEU A 350 2.22 22.54 -11.66
CA LEU A 350 1.97 21.82 -10.41
C LEU A 350 1.44 20.41 -10.66
N LEU A 351 0.47 20.24 -11.56
CA LEU A 351 -0.07 18.93 -11.91
C LEU A 351 0.98 18.04 -12.60
N ASP A 352 1.87 18.61 -13.42
CA ASP A 352 3.00 17.91 -14.03
C ASP A 352 3.98 17.40 -12.98
N GLU A 353 4.41 18.25 -12.05
CA GLU A 353 5.27 17.89 -10.92
C GLU A 353 4.61 16.85 -10.01
N GLN A 354 3.30 16.94 -9.82
CA GLN A 354 2.55 16.00 -9.00
C GLN A 354 2.40 14.62 -9.65
N SER A 355 2.36 14.55 -10.97
CA SER A 355 2.17 13.30 -11.74
C SER A 355 3.48 12.68 -12.22
N THR A 356 4.56 13.46 -12.26
CA THR A 356 5.91 12.98 -12.56
C THR A 356 6.61 12.47 -11.30
N ARG A 357 7.20 11.29 -11.42
CA ARG A 357 8.01 10.73 -10.33
C ARG A 357 9.38 11.43 -10.30
N THR A 358 9.93 11.58 -9.11
CA THR A 358 11.35 11.91 -8.88
C THR A 358 12.18 10.63 -8.78
N TYR A 359 13.51 10.72 -8.95
CA TYR A 359 14.43 9.60 -8.72
C TYR A 359 14.23 8.94 -7.35
N PHE A 360 14.00 9.73 -6.30
CA PHE A 360 13.72 9.19 -4.97
C PHE A 360 12.43 8.36 -4.94
N THR A 361 11.33 8.89 -5.49
CA THR A 361 10.07 8.14 -5.58
C THR A 361 10.17 6.92 -6.51
N ALA A 362 11.01 6.97 -7.55
CA ALA A 362 11.31 5.82 -8.39
C ALA A 362 12.08 4.74 -7.62
N THR A 363 13.06 5.11 -6.79
CA THR A 363 13.73 4.18 -5.87
C THR A 363 12.74 3.54 -4.91
N LEU A 364 11.84 4.33 -4.29
CA LEU A 364 10.82 3.81 -3.37
C LEU A 364 9.83 2.87 -4.07
N LEU A 365 9.46 3.17 -5.33
CA LEU A 365 8.65 2.27 -6.14
C LEU A 365 9.36 0.94 -6.43
N GLY A 366 10.65 0.99 -6.74
CA GLY A 366 11.47 -0.21 -6.93
C GLY A 366 11.59 -1.03 -5.65
N LEU A 367 11.87 -0.37 -4.52
CA LEU A 367 11.88 -1.00 -3.19
C LEU A 367 10.54 -1.68 -2.88
N ARG A 368 9.42 -1.00 -3.16
CA ARG A 368 8.07 -1.55 -3.00
C ARG A 368 7.89 -2.81 -3.84
N ASN A 369 8.16 -2.75 -5.14
CA ASN A 369 7.98 -3.89 -6.04
C ASN A 369 8.88 -5.07 -5.66
N GLY A 370 10.13 -4.81 -5.28
CA GLY A 370 11.04 -5.84 -4.79
C GLY A 370 10.59 -6.49 -3.49
N LEU A 371 9.99 -5.71 -2.58
CA LEU A 371 9.41 -6.24 -1.35
C LEU A 371 8.17 -7.11 -1.63
N TYR A 372 7.33 -6.75 -2.61
CA TYR A 372 6.23 -7.60 -3.06
C TYR A 372 6.73 -8.91 -3.68
N ALA A 373 7.80 -8.86 -4.48
CA ALA A 373 8.45 -10.05 -5.02
C ALA A 373 8.98 -10.96 -3.90
N TYR A 374 9.64 -10.38 -2.90
CA TYR A 374 10.10 -11.13 -1.73
C TYR A 374 8.93 -11.68 -0.91
N GLY A 375 7.81 -10.95 -0.78
CA GLY A 375 6.60 -11.47 -0.12
C GLY A 375 6.00 -12.69 -0.84
N ALA A 376 6.05 -12.73 -2.17
CA ALA A 376 5.69 -13.91 -2.94
C ALA A 376 6.66 -15.07 -2.68
N LEU A 377 7.97 -14.81 -2.67
CA LEU A 377 9.00 -15.81 -2.33
C LEU A 377 8.82 -16.36 -0.90
N ALA A 378 8.58 -15.49 0.08
CA ALA A 378 8.32 -15.88 1.46
C ALA A 378 7.11 -16.81 1.56
N SER A 379 6.06 -16.58 0.75
CA SER A 379 4.91 -17.48 0.68
C SER A 379 5.27 -18.86 0.11
N VAL A 380 6.20 -18.93 -0.85
CA VAL A 380 6.77 -20.19 -1.34
C VAL A 380 7.58 -20.89 -0.24
N LEU A 381 8.39 -20.15 0.53
CA LEU A 381 9.15 -20.72 1.65
C LEU A 381 8.22 -21.28 2.74
N PHE A 382 7.15 -20.57 3.10
CA PHE A 382 6.16 -21.07 4.05
C PHE A 382 5.41 -22.30 3.54
N LEU A 383 5.09 -22.34 2.24
CA LEU A 383 4.53 -23.55 1.63
C LEU A 383 5.52 -24.71 1.71
N THR A 384 6.77 -24.47 1.31
CA THR A 384 7.83 -25.49 1.36
C THR A 384 8.00 -26.01 2.78
N GLY A 385 8.00 -25.12 3.77
CA GLY A 385 8.06 -25.50 5.18
C GLY A 385 6.86 -26.32 5.62
N SER A 386 5.66 -26.01 5.13
CA SER A 386 4.45 -26.81 5.42
C SER A 386 4.57 -28.22 4.84
N ILE A 387 5.04 -28.36 3.59
CA ILE A 387 5.27 -29.67 2.95
C ILE A 387 6.36 -30.48 3.67
N LEU A 388 7.45 -29.81 4.08
CA LEU A 388 8.53 -30.48 4.81
C LEU A 388 8.07 -30.96 6.18
N ILE A 389 7.29 -30.15 6.91
CA ILE A 389 6.64 -30.56 8.17
C ILE A 389 5.73 -31.77 7.96
N MET A 390 4.90 -31.77 6.91
CA MET A 390 4.03 -32.93 6.59
C MET A 390 4.79 -34.20 6.26
N THR A 391 6.00 -34.08 5.73
CA THR A 391 6.88 -35.22 5.44
C THR A 391 7.84 -35.54 6.59
N SER A 392 7.66 -34.87 7.74
CA SER A 392 8.55 -34.96 8.91
C SER A 392 10.02 -34.70 8.57
N THR A 393 10.27 -33.87 7.55
CA THR A 393 11.61 -33.45 7.14
C THR A 393 11.92 -32.08 7.73
N ALA A 394 13.13 -31.93 8.28
CA ALA A 394 13.59 -30.65 8.79
C ALA A 394 13.80 -29.67 7.63
N PHE A 395 13.48 -28.39 7.84
CA PHE A 395 13.70 -27.36 6.83
C PHE A 395 15.20 -27.19 6.56
N PRO A 396 15.68 -27.29 5.30
CA PRO A 396 17.09 -27.13 5.00
C PRO A 396 17.57 -25.70 5.30
N PRO A 397 18.57 -25.50 6.18
CA PRO A 397 19.11 -24.17 6.48
C PRO A 397 19.60 -23.43 5.23
N ALA A 398 20.21 -24.14 4.28
CA ALA A 398 20.71 -23.58 3.03
C ALA A 398 19.59 -22.98 2.17
N LEU A 399 18.40 -23.61 2.15
CA LEU A 399 17.24 -23.09 1.43
C LEU A 399 16.74 -21.78 2.06
N LEU A 400 16.73 -21.70 3.39
CA LEU A 400 16.34 -20.50 4.12
C LEU A 400 17.31 -19.34 3.82
N ILE A 401 18.62 -19.60 3.90
CA ILE A 401 19.67 -18.61 3.63
C ILE A 401 19.58 -18.12 2.19
N ALA A 402 19.40 -19.03 1.22
CA ALA A 402 19.24 -18.69 -0.18
C ALA A 402 17.98 -17.85 -0.41
N GLY A 403 16.85 -18.23 0.18
CA GLY A 403 15.58 -17.50 0.06
C GLY A 403 15.65 -16.09 0.65
N VAL A 404 16.23 -15.95 1.85
CA VAL A 404 16.45 -14.65 2.49
C VAL A 404 17.43 -13.80 1.67
N SER A 405 18.51 -14.37 1.14
CA SER A 405 19.48 -13.63 0.31
C SER A 405 18.88 -13.18 -1.03
N LEU A 406 18.04 -14.02 -1.64
CA LEU A 406 17.35 -13.70 -2.89
C LEU A 406 16.39 -12.51 -2.74
N GLY A 407 15.84 -12.29 -1.54
CA GLY A 407 15.06 -11.09 -1.24
C GLY A 407 15.83 -9.79 -1.45
N VAL A 408 17.12 -9.75 -1.07
CA VAL A 408 17.98 -8.57 -1.25
C VAL A 408 18.21 -8.34 -2.74
N ILE A 409 18.45 -9.42 -3.48
CA ILE A 409 18.64 -9.38 -4.93
C ILE A 409 17.38 -8.85 -5.63
N PHE A 410 16.18 -9.29 -5.23
CA PHE A 410 14.94 -8.75 -5.77
C PHE A 410 14.78 -7.26 -5.49
N ILE A 411 15.04 -6.81 -4.26
CA ILE A 411 14.96 -5.38 -3.91
C ILE A 411 15.92 -4.55 -4.78
N LEU A 412 17.18 -4.95 -4.87
CA LEU A 412 18.18 -4.25 -5.69
C LEU A 412 17.80 -4.27 -7.18
N GLY A 413 17.39 -5.41 -7.70
CA GLY A 413 16.98 -5.57 -9.10
C GLY A 413 15.80 -4.67 -9.47
N PHE A 414 14.77 -4.60 -8.62
CA PHE A 414 13.61 -3.73 -8.88
C PHE A 414 13.90 -2.24 -8.69
N ILE A 415 14.82 -1.87 -7.78
CA ILE A 415 15.33 -0.48 -7.69
C ILE A 415 16.03 -0.08 -8.97
N ILE A 416 16.98 -0.90 -9.45
CA ILE A 416 17.71 -0.64 -10.70
C ILE A 416 16.75 -0.54 -11.88
N HIS A 417 15.79 -1.48 -11.97
CA HIS A 417 14.78 -1.47 -13.03
C HIS A 417 13.94 -0.18 -13.00
N SER A 418 13.41 0.20 -11.83
CA SER A 418 12.58 1.40 -11.67
C SER A 418 13.34 2.68 -12.03
N LEU A 419 14.60 2.79 -11.60
CA LEU A 419 15.47 3.93 -11.94
C LEU A 419 15.77 3.99 -13.44
N ARG A 420 16.09 2.86 -14.07
CA ARG A 420 16.34 2.79 -15.51
C ARG A 420 15.11 3.21 -16.31
N MET A 421 13.94 2.70 -15.97
CA MET A 421 12.70 3.07 -16.66
C MET A 421 12.34 4.54 -16.48
N HIS A 422 12.58 5.08 -15.28
CA HIS A 422 12.40 6.50 -15.03
C HIS A 422 13.37 7.37 -15.85
N TYR A 423 14.64 6.99 -15.93
CA TYR A 423 15.64 7.67 -16.75
C TYR A 423 15.22 7.70 -18.23
N LEU A 424 14.82 6.55 -18.79
CA LEU A 424 14.35 6.47 -20.19
C LEU A 424 13.11 7.33 -20.45
N HIS A 425 12.20 7.41 -19.48
CA HIS A 425 11.04 8.28 -19.58
C HIS A 425 11.43 9.77 -19.57
N LEU A 426 12.35 10.17 -18.70
CA LEU A 426 12.85 11.55 -18.66
C LEU A 426 13.56 11.93 -19.96
N GLN A 427 14.34 11.02 -20.53
CA GLN A 427 15.00 11.24 -21.82
C GLN A 427 13.98 11.49 -22.94
N LYS A 428 12.94 10.64 -23.05
CA LYS A 428 11.84 10.84 -24.01
C LYS A 428 11.12 12.18 -23.81
N LYS A 429 10.86 12.56 -22.55
CA LYS A 429 10.21 13.83 -22.23
C LYS A 429 11.09 15.03 -22.62
N GLN A 430 12.42 14.91 -22.50
CA GLN A 430 13.35 15.97 -22.87
C GLN A 430 13.50 16.12 -24.38
N GLU A 431 13.37 15.04 -25.15
CA GLU A 431 13.39 15.08 -26.62
C GLU A 431 12.17 15.82 -27.20
N VAL A 432 11.03 15.81 -26.50
CA VAL A 432 9.83 16.60 -26.83
C VAL A 432 9.93 18.00 -26.21
N HIS A 433 10.76 18.86 -26.82
CA HIS A 433 11.13 20.17 -26.25
C HIS A 433 10.03 21.26 -26.33
N VAL A 434 8.89 21.00 -26.98
CA VAL A 434 7.79 21.97 -27.20
C VAL A 434 6.71 21.72 -26.17
N ARG A 435 6.33 22.73 -25.37
CA ARG A 435 5.18 22.56 -24.48
C ARG A 435 3.93 22.50 -25.36
N PRO A 436 2.98 21.60 -25.07
CA PRO A 436 1.80 21.42 -25.92
C PRO A 436 0.95 22.69 -26.09
N TYR A 437 1.13 23.68 -25.21
CA TYR A 437 0.32 24.89 -25.11
C TYR A 437 1.16 26.18 -25.22
N ASP A 438 2.36 26.13 -25.83
CA ASP A 438 3.25 27.30 -25.96
C ASP A 438 2.58 28.49 -26.68
N SER A 439 1.68 28.22 -27.63
CA SER A 439 0.83 29.23 -28.29
C SER A 439 -0.02 30.08 -27.33
N LEU A 440 -0.52 29.49 -26.22
CA LEU A 440 -1.25 30.25 -25.19
C LEU A 440 -0.32 31.17 -24.41
N LEU A 441 0.90 30.72 -24.14
CA LEU A 441 1.91 31.53 -23.44
C LEU A 441 2.38 32.69 -24.32
N GLU A 442 2.59 32.44 -25.62
CA GLU A 442 2.88 33.51 -26.58
C GLU A 442 1.73 34.51 -26.66
N MET A 443 0.48 34.06 -26.69
CA MET A 443 -0.68 34.95 -26.69
C MET A 443 -0.71 35.82 -25.43
N LYS A 444 -0.45 35.24 -24.25
CA LYS A 444 -0.31 36.01 -23.00
C LYS A 444 0.78 37.08 -23.12
N GLU A 445 1.96 36.73 -23.60
CA GLU A 445 3.06 37.69 -23.74
C GLU A 445 2.70 38.84 -24.69
N ARG A 446 1.98 38.56 -25.78
CA ARG A 446 1.48 39.58 -26.72
C ARG A 446 0.46 40.49 -26.07
N LEU A 447 -0.48 39.95 -25.29
CA LEU A 447 -1.47 40.73 -24.54
C LEU A 447 -0.81 41.65 -23.50
N GLU A 448 0.27 41.21 -22.86
CA GLU A 448 0.99 42.01 -21.86
C GLU A 448 1.90 43.08 -22.48
N LYS A 449 2.61 42.76 -23.57
CA LYS A 449 3.66 43.63 -24.17
C LYS A 449 3.18 44.51 -25.33
N GLU A 450 2.26 44.02 -26.16
CA GLU A 450 1.88 44.64 -27.44
C GLU A 450 0.40 45.03 -27.47
N ARG A 451 -0.06 45.70 -26.39
CA ARG A 451 -1.47 46.06 -26.15
C ARG A 451 -2.22 46.70 -27.35
N GLU A 452 -1.53 47.41 -28.24
CA GLU A 452 -2.17 48.05 -29.40
C GLU A 452 -2.17 47.19 -30.68
N LYS A 453 -1.41 46.09 -30.71
CA LYS A 453 -1.23 45.23 -31.90
C LYS A 453 -1.47 43.73 -31.64
N ALA A 454 -1.84 43.36 -30.43
CA ALA A 454 -2.06 41.97 -30.06
C ALA A 454 -3.13 41.34 -30.96
N GLU A 455 -2.74 40.41 -31.82
CA GLU A 455 -3.66 39.54 -32.56
C GLU A 455 -4.05 38.35 -31.68
N LEU A 456 -5.35 38.12 -31.55
CA LEU A 456 -5.86 36.93 -30.89
C LEU A 456 -5.60 35.68 -31.74
N LEU A 457 -5.40 34.56 -31.07
CA LEU A 457 -5.48 33.26 -31.72
C LEU A 457 -6.86 33.08 -32.37
N GLN A 458 -6.94 32.26 -33.42
CA GLN A 458 -8.23 31.80 -33.93
C GLN A 458 -8.90 30.86 -32.91
N GLU A 459 -10.23 30.82 -32.89
CA GLU A 459 -10.99 30.04 -31.89
C GLU A 459 -10.58 28.55 -31.88
N ASP A 460 -10.35 27.96 -33.05
CA ASP A 460 -9.91 26.57 -33.17
C ASP A 460 -8.48 26.36 -32.65
N GLN A 461 -7.58 27.32 -32.88
CA GLN A 461 -6.21 27.28 -32.37
C GLN A 461 -6.18 27.44 -30.85
N PHE A 462 -7.01 28.34 -30.31
CA PHE A 462 -7.15 28.53 -28.87
C PHE A 462 -7.67 27.24 -28.20
N LYS A 463 -8.77 26.66 -28.70
CA LYS A 463 -9.33 25.41 -28.18
C LYS A 463 -8.34 24.25 -28.25
N THR A 464 -7.61 24.13 -29.37
CA THR A 464 -6.58 23.09 -29.54
C THR A 464 -5.46 23.27 -28.52
N SER A 465 -4.96 24.50 -28.36
CA SER A 465 -3.86 24.79 -27.43
C SER A 465 -4.25 24.55 -25.97
N VAL A 466 -5.49 24.86 -25.58
CA VAL A 466 -5.99 24.58 -24.23
C VAL A 466 -6.16 23.07 -24.03
N ARG A 467 -6.73 22.36 -25.02
CA ARG A 467 -6.87 20.90 -25.00
C ARG A 467 -5.52 20.19 -24.87
N ASP A 468 -4.53 20.64 -25.62
CA ASP A 468 -3.17 20.12 -25.56
C ASP A 468 -2.54 20.40 -24.17
N GLY A 469 -2.84 21.56 -23.58
CA GLY A 469 -2.49 21.88 -22.20
C GLY A 469 -3.14 20.95 -21.15
N LEU A 470 -4.31 20.38 -21.43
CA LEU A 470 -5.00 19.43 -20.56
C LEU A 470 -4.47 17.99 -20.69
N LEU A 471 -3.78 17.65 -21.79
CA LEU A 471 -3.17 16.34 -21.96
C LEU A 471 -1.98 16.18 -21.01
N LEU A 472 -1.97 15.09 -20.25
CA LEU A 472 -0.88 14.69 -19.38
C LEU A 472 -0.35 13.34 -19.83
N ASP A 473 0.98 13.24 -19.96
CA ASP A 473 1.67 11.98 -20.08
C ASP A 473 2.07 11.50 -18.67
N PRO A 474 1.32 10.56 -18.05
CA PRO A 474 1.63 10.10 -16.71
C PRO A 474 2.89 9.23 -16.70
N SER A 475 3.61 9.26 -15.58
CA SER A 475 4.74 8.35 -15.36
C SER A 475 4.35 6.88 -15.62
N PRO A 476 5.28 6.05 -16.15
CA PRO A 476 4.97 4.69 -16.57
C PRO A 476 4.45 3.87 -15.40
N GLN A 477 3.33 3.19 -15.61
CA GLN A 477 2.71 2.35 -14.60
C GLN A 477 3.08 0.90 -14.84
N PHE A 478 3.65 0.27 -13.82
CA PHE A 478 4.01 -1.14 -13.84
C PHE A 478 3.08 -1.91 -12.92
N PHE A 479 2.67 -3.10 -13.37
CA PHE A 479 1.70 -3.95 -12.67
C PHE A 479 2.37 -5.12 -11.92
N PHE A 480 3.66 -4.99 -11.58
CA PHE A 480 4.41 -6.03 -10.88
C PHE A 480 3.80 -6.37 -9.53
N GLN A 481 3.31 -5.36 -8.82
CA GLN A 481 2.69 -5.52 -7.50
C GLN A 481 1.47 -6.44 -7.58
N GLU A 482 0.60 -6.22 -8.56
CA GLU A 482 -0.62 -6.98 -8.78
C GLU A 482 -0.30 -8.44 -9.12
N TRP A 483 0.69 -8.67 -9.99
CA TRP A 483 1.14 -10.03 -10.33
C TRP A 483 1.78 -10.76 -9.15
N PHE A 484 2.65 -10.10 -8.37
CA PHE A 484 3.21 -10.71 -7.16
C PHE A 484 2.14 -10.98 -6.11
N GLU A 485 1.12 -10.14 -6.00
CA GLU A 485 -0.02 -10.37 -5.12
C GLU A 485 -0.83 -11.61 -5.54
N VAL A 486 -0.99 -11.86 -6.84
CA VAL A 486 -1.62 -13.09 -7.37
C VAL A 486 -0.81 -14.32 -6.97
N ILE A 487 0.50 -14.31 -7.22
CA ILE A 487 1.42 -15.42 -6.88
C ILE A 487 1.42 -15.67 -5.36
N ARG A 488 1.54 -14.60 -4.58
CA ARG A 488 1.49 -14.65 -3.10
C ARG A 488 0.18 -15.24 -2.61
N SER A 489 -0.94 -14.83 -3.21
CA SER A 489 -2.29 -15.32 -2.87
C SER A 489 -2.48 -16.79 -3.22
N PHE A 490 -1.93 -17.24 -4.35
CA PHE A 490 -1.93 -18.64 -4.76
C PHE A 490 -1.25 -19.53 -3.71
N PHE A 491 0.02 -19.26 -3.39
CA PHE A 491 0.77 -20.05 -2.41
C PHE A 491 0.20 -19.95 -0.99
N SER A 492 -0.29 -18.77 -0.60
CA SER A 492 -1.04 -18.61 0.65
C SER A 492 -2.31 -19.46 0.68
N GLY A 493 -2.99 -19.62 -0.46
CA GLY A 493 -4.19 -20.44 -0.57
C GLY A 493 -3.91 -21.93 -0.33
N ILE A 494 -2.78 -22.44 -0.82
CA ILE A 494 -2.37 -23.84 -0.57
C ILE A 494 -2.26 -24.09 0.94
N VAL A 495 -1.47 -23.27 1.66
CA VAL A 495 -1.30 -23.42 3.11
C VAL A 495 -2.62 -23.25 3.89
N LYS A 496 -3.51 -22.37 3.42
CA LYS A 496 -4.82 -22.18 4.04
C LYS A 496 -5.76 -23.37 3.82
N GLY A 497 -5.72 -23.99 2.63
CA GLY A 497 -6.56 -25.13 2.31
C GLY A 497 -6.16 -26.38 3.11
N GLN A 498 -4.86 -26.61 3.30
CA GLN A 498 -4.37 -27.65 4.22
C GLN A 498 -4.90 -27.42 5.63
N LYS A 499 -4.66 -26.23 6.22
CA LYS A 499 -5.13 -25.89 7.58
C LYS A 499 -6.62 -26.02 7.78
N PHE A 500 -7.42 -25.78 6.74
CA PHE A 500 -8.85 -25.99 6.81
C PHE A 500 -9.20 -27.48 6.94
N VAL A 501 -8.49 -28.36 6.24
CA VAL A 501 -8.70 -29.81 6.36
C VAL A 501 -8.23 -30.31 7.72
N ASP A 502 -7.11 -29.82 8.23
CA ASP A 502 -6.65 -30.13 9.59
C ASP A 502 -7.71 -29.72 10.63
N PHE A 503 -8.37 -28.57 10.42
CA PHE A 503 -9.42 -28.05 11.29
C PHE A 503 -10.74 -28.81 11.18
N ALA A 504 -11.24 -29.02 9.96
CA ALA A 504 -12.53 -29.66 9.70
C ALA A 504 -12.47 -31.18 9.89
N GLY A 505 -11.29 -31.77 9.65
CA GLY A 505 -11.00 -33.19 9.78
C GLY A 505 -10.43 -33.58 11.13
N VAL A 506 -10.55 -32.74 12.17
CA VAL A 506 -9.99 -33.02 13.51
C VAL A 506 -10.45 -34.39 14.05
N SER A 507 -11.69 -34.79 13.75
CA SER A 507 -12.26 -36.10 14.14
C SER A 507 -11.73 -37.30 13.34
N LEU A 508 -11.03 -37.04 12.23
CA LEU A 508 -10.41 -38.04 11.37
C LEU A 508 -8.91 -38.21 11.67
N GLN A 509 -8.37 -37.49 12.65
CA GLN A 509 -7.00 -37.69 13.12
C GLN A 509 -6.94 -38.90 14.04
N GLU A 510 -5.89 -39.69 13.91
CA GLU A 510 -5.70 -40.93 14.67
C GLU A 510 -4.56 -40.74 15.68
N ALA A 511 -4.80 -41.18 16.93
CA ALA A 511 -3.78 -41.17 17.96
C ALA A 511 -2.76 -42.29 17.71
N ASP A 512 -1.47 -41.96 17.79
CA ASP A 512 -0.41 -42.95 17.79
C ASP A 512 -0.31 -43.69 19.15
N ALA A 513 0.66 -44.59 19.25
CA ALA A 513 0.93 -45.34 20.47
C ALA A 513 1.36 -44.47 21.67
N GLN A 514 1.74 -43.22 21.45
CA GLN A 514 2.15 -42.24 22.46
C GLN A 514 1.01 -41.28 22.83
N GLY A 515 -0.13 -41.36 22.14
CA GLY A 515 -1.29 -40.51 22.36
C GLY A 515 -1.28 -39.23 21.53
N HIS A 516 -0.33 -39.05 20.60
CA HIS A 516 -0.27 -37.88 19.72
C HIS A 516 -1.14 -38.10 18.48
N TYR A 517 -1.93 -37.09 18.11
CA TYR A 517 -2.82 -37.17 16.96
C TYR A 517 -2.10 -36.86 15.64
N HIS A 518 -2.29 -37.72 14.64
CA HIS A 518 -1.72 -37.58 13.30
C HIS A 518 -2.78 -37.58 12.20
N ASP A 519 -2.45 -36.94 11.09
CA ASP A 519 -3.32 -36.89 9.91
C ASP A 519 -3.39 -38.26 9.23
N THR A 520 -4.60 -38.66 8.83
CA THR A 520 -4.81 -39.89 8.06
C THR A 520 -4.53 -39.70 6.57
N PRO A 521 -4.26 -40.79 5.80
CA PRO A 521 -4.09 -40.71 4.34
C PRO A 521 -5.25 -40.02 3.61
N VAL A 522 -6.48 -40.18 4.11
CA VAL A 522 -7.67 -39.52 3.57
C VAL A 522 -7.59 -38.01 3.77
N MET A 523 -7.14 -37.55 4.94
CA MET A 523 -6.92 -36.13 5.22
C MET A 523 -5.87 -35.54 4.30
N TYR A 524 -4.76 -36.23 4.01
CA TYR A 524 -3.76 -35.74 3.05
C TYR A 524 -4.34 -35.53 1.64
N PHE A 525 -5.17 -36.46 1.15
CA PHE A 525 -5.83 -36.32 -0.14
C PHE A 525 -6.82 -35.15 -0.17
N LEU A 526 -7.64 -35.02 0.88
CA LEU A 526 -8.56 -33.88 1.04
C LEU A 526 -7.80 -32.55 1.14
N ALA A 527 -6.70 -32.53 1.88
CA ALA A 527 -5.84 -31.36 2.04
C ALA A 527 -5.29 -30.92 0.69
N LEU A 528 -4.85 -31.85 -0.17
CA LEU A 528 -4.36 -31.54 -1.52
C LEU A 528 -5.46 -30.89 -2.38
N LEU A 529 -6.64 -31.51 -2.46
CA LEU A 529 -7.76 -30.99 -3.26
C LEU A 529 -8.21 -29.61 -2.76
N ASN A 530 -8.36 -29.46 -1.45
CA ASN A 530 -8.80 -28.21 -0.85
C ASN A 530 -7.73 -27.11 -0.97
N SER A 531 -6.45 -27.47 -0.84
CA SER A 531 -5.33 -26.55 -1.08
C SER A 531 -5.33 -25.99 -2.49
N LEU A 532 -5.55 -26.84 -3.50
CA LEU A 532 -5.65 -26.40 -4.89
C LEU A 532 -6.86 -25.48 -5.09
N PHE A 533 -8.01 -25.84 -4.50
CA PHE A 533 -9.21 -25.03 -4.58
C PHE A 533 -9.02 -23.64 -3.96
N PHE A 534 -8.49 -23.56 -2.74
CA PHE A 534 -8.17 -22.28 -2.08
C PHE A 534 -7.15 -21.48 -2.90
N ALA A 535 -6.09 -22.11 -3.40
CA ALA A 535 -5.06 -21.44 -4.20
C ALA A 535 -5.64 -20.76 -5.43
N ILE A 536 -6.48 -21.48 -6.20
CA ILE A 536 -7.13 -20.94 -7.40
C ILE A 536 -8.04 -19.77 -7.04
N VAL A 537 -8.95 -19.94 -6.07
CA VAL A 537 -9.91 -18.89 -5.71
C VAL A 537 -9.22 -17.62 -5.20
N LEU A 538 -8.22 -17.77 -4.33
CA LEU A 538 -7.49 -16.63 -3.79
C LEU A 538 -6.68 -15.90 -4.87
N ALA A 539 -6.06 -16.65 -5.80
CA ALA A 539 -5.35 -16.08 -6.94
C ALA A 539 -6.28 -15.34 -7.90
N LEU A 540 -7.42 -15.95 -8.28
CA LEU A 540 -8.42 -15.33 -9.14
C LEU A 540 -9.00 -14.06 -8.51
N ARG A 541 -9.23 -14.06 -7.20
CA ARG A 541 -9.69 -12.87 -6.48
C ARG A 541 -8.64 -11.76 -6.49
N ALA A 542 -7.37 -12.11 -6.30
CA ALA A 542 -6.27 -11.14 -6.37
C ALA A 542 -6.16 -10.55 -7.78
N LEU A 543 -6.32 -11.38 -8.81
CA LEU A 543 -6.31 -10.98 -10.22
C LEU A 543 -7.46 -10.02 -10.52
N ALA A 544 -8.70 -10.38 -10.17
CA ALA A 544 -9.88 -9.55 -10.38
C ALA A 544 -9.76 -8.19 -9.67
N ARG A 545 -9.28 -8.19 -8.42
CA ARG A 545 -9.13 -6.96 -7.63
C ARG A 545 -8.00 -6.06 -8.14
N GLY A 546 -6.87 -6.64 -8.55
CA GLY A 546 -5.68 -5.91 -8.96
C GLY A 546 -5.76 -5.36 -10.38
N LEU A 547 -6.16 -6.20 -11.34
CA LEU A 547 -6.16 -5.87 -12.77
C LEU A 547 -7.56 -5.60 -13.34
N GLY A 548 -8.63 -5.97 -12.63
CA GLY A 548 -10.01 -5.81 -13.11
C GLY A 548 -10.61 -4.42 -12.85
N ARG A 549 -10.10 -3.68 -11.86
CA ARG A 549 -10.65 -2.38 -11.43
C ARG A 549 -9.89 -1.20 -12.05
N ALA A 550 -10.61 -0.16 -12.46
CA ALA A 550 -9.99 1.09 -12.87
C ALA A 550 -9.30 1.77 -11.67
N PRO A 551 -8.08 2.34 -11.83
CA PRO A 551 -7.40 3.00 -10.72
C PRO A 551 -8.15 4.27 -10.30
N LEU A 552 -8.50 4.36 -9.02
CA LEU A 552 -9.17 5.55 -8.45
C LEU A 552 -8.31 6.81 -8.65
N GLY A 553 -8.92 7.91 -9.12
CA GLY A 553 -8.27 9.20 -9.34
C GLY A 553 -7.66 9.41 -10.75
N GLN A 554 -7.77 8.42 -11.64
CA GLN A 554 -7.23 8.47 -13.00
C GLN A 554 -8.25 8.91 -14.07
N ASN A 555 -9.24 9.73 -13.71
CA ASN A 555 -10.18 10.27 -14.71
C ASN A 555 -9.43 11.17 -15.69
N SER A 556 -9.70 11.02 -16.98
CA SER A 556 -9.11 11.86 -18.02
C SER A 556 -9.70 13.27 -18.00
N LEU A 557 -8.84 14.28 -18.12
CA LEU A 557 -9.26 15.67 -18.30
C LEU A 557 -9.92 15.90 -19.67
N VAL A 558 -9.50 15.11 -20.66
CA VAL A 558 -10.02 15.16 -22.03
C VAL A 558 -10.90 13.94 -22.25
N ASP A 559 -12.09 14.14 -22.82
CA ASP A 559 -12.93 13.02 -23.22
C ASP A 559 -12.24 12.31 -24.40
N GLU A 560 -11.77 11.08 -24.19
CA GLU A 560 -11.43 10.22 -25.32
C GLU A 560 -12.74 9.84 -26.03
N PRO A 561 -12.79 9.80 -27.37
CA PRO A 561 -13.93 9.25 -28.09
C PRO A 561 -13.98 7.73 -27.85
N THR A 562 -14.53 7.34 -26.71
CA THR A 562 -14.83 5.95 -26.38
C THR A 562 -16.33 5.75 -26.55
N GLU A 563 -16.69 4.73 -27.33
CA GLU A 563 -18.07 4.22 -27.42
C GLU A 563 -18.64 4.06 -26.00
N LYS A 564 -19.63 4.90 -25.68
CA LYS A 564 -20.42 4.74 -24.45
C LYS A 564 -21.11 3.38 -24.53
N THR A 565 -20.60 2.41 -23.78
CA THR A 565 -21.39 1.21 -23.50
C THR A 565 -22.44 1.65 -22.50
N ALA A 566 -23.69 1.73 -22.96
CA ALA A 566 -24.84 2.10 -22.16
C ALA A 566 -25.12 1.01 -21.10
N SER A 567 -24.50 1.12 -19.92
CA SER A 567 -25.04 0.63 -18.65
C SER A 567 -24.21 1.22 -17.52
N ASP A 568 -24.63 2.38 -17.01
CA ASP A 568 -24.44 2.87 -15.64
C ASP A 568 -24.90 4.33 -15.64
N SER A 569 -26.23 4.52 -15.64
CA SER A 569 -26.86 5.81 -15.44
C SER A 569 -28.17 5.58 -14.70
N GLU A 570 -28.04 5.40 -13.38
CA GLU A 570 -29.08 5.80 -12.44
C GLU A 570 -28.40 6.19 -11.12
N VAL A 571 -27.64 7.29 -11.16
CA VAL A 571 -27.21 7.97 -9.94
C VAL A 571 -28.31 8.94 -9.57
N ILE A 572 -29.18 8.53 -8.65
CA ILE A 572 -30.15 9.42 -8.02
C ILE A 572 -29.39 10.33 -7.05
N VAL A 573 -29.36 11.61 -7.39
CA VAL A 573 -28.80 12.71 -6.60
C VAL A 573 -29.52 12.83 -5.25
N PRO A 574 -28.83 12.86 -4.09
CA PRO A 574 -29.44 13.37 -2.87
C PRO A 574 -29.46 14.90 -2.91
N SER A 575 -30.66 15.46 -2.83
CA SER A 575 -30.92 16.89 -2.58
C SER A 575 -30.32 17.33 -1.24
N PRO A 576 -29.77 18.55 -1.11
CA PRO A 576 -29.16 19.02 0.13
C PRO A 576 -30.23 19.18 1.22
N LYS A 577 -30.29 18.23 2.17
CA LYS A 577 -30.94 18.46 3.46
C LYS A 577 -29.91 19.06 4.41
N ALA A 578 -30.29 20.20 5.00
CA ALA A 578 -29.57 20.87 6.06
C ALA A 578 -29.29 19.89 7.21
N ILE A 579 -28.01 19.70 7.52
CA ILE A 579 -27.56 19.06 8.76
C ILE A 579 -27.11 20.20 9.66
N GLU A 580 -27.79 20.31 10.80
CA GLU A 580 -27.44 21.21 11.89
C GLU A 580 -26.00 20.96 12.36
N SER A 581 -25.24 22.05 12.45
CA SER A 581 -23.87 22.11 12.94
C SER A 581 -23.77 21.73 14.42
N PRO A 582 -22.82 20.87 14.84
CA PRO A 582 -22.37 20.82 16.23
C PRO A 582 -21.58 22.09 16.57
N SER A 583 -21.79 22.57 17.79
CA SER A 583 -21.33 23.82 18.40
C SER A 583 -19.90 24.26 18.06
N VAL A 584 -19.81 25.52 17.64
CA VAL A 584 -18.61 26.35 17.53
C VAL A 584 -17.87 26.41 18.87
N TYR A 585 -16.61 26.00 18.88
CA TYR A 585 -15.64 26.42 19.89
C TYR A 585 -14.93 27.65 19.33
N ASP A 586 -15.06 28.77 20.02
CA ASP A 586 -14.59 30.11 19.62
C ASP A 586 -13.31 30.44 20.41
N PRO A 587 -12.11 30.41 19.79
CA PRO A 587 -10.86 30.77 20.45
C PRO A 587 -10.48 32.21 20.06
N LEU A 588 -11.30 33.18 20.42
CA LEU A 588 -10.97 34.62 20.34
C LEU A 588 -11.45 35.36 21.59
N THR A 589 -10.89 34.97 22.74
CA THR A 589 -10.87 35.84 23.93
C THR A 589 -9.50 35.76 24.60
N GLU A 590 -8.47 36.28 23.93
CA GLU A 590 -7.32 36.83 24.65
C GLU A 590 -6.53 37.81 23.77
N LEU A 591 -6.35 39.02 24.31
CA LEU A 591 -5.40 40.07 23.95
C LEU A 591 -5.79 41.03 22.81
N GLU A 592 -6.58 42.02 23.22
CA GLU A 592 -6.69 43.33 22.57
C GLU A 592 -5.59 44.29 23.09
N ILE A 593 -5.18 45.25 22.23
CA ILE A 593 -4.40 46.51 22.49
C ILE A 593 -2.86 46.37 22.40
N ARG A 594 -2.07 47.07 21.55
CA ARG A 594 -2.21 48.19 20.59
C ARG A 594 -0.99 48.25 19.62
N PRO A 595 -1.02 49.08 18.56
CA PRO A 595 -0.15 49.01 17.36
C PRO A 595 1.10 49.89 17.43
N ASN A 596 2.10 49.62 16.57
CA ASN A 596 2.93 50.67 15.97
C ASN A 596 3.59 50.23 14.66
N SER A 597 3.50 51.15 13.69
CA SER A 597 4.24 51.38 12.44
C SER A 597 5.51 50.56 12.16
N LEU A 598 5.69 50.05 10.93
CA LEU A 598 6.59 50.62 9.90
C LEU A 598 6.72 49.70 8.67
N ASN A 599 6.55 50.34 7.51
CA ASN A 599 7.02 50.09 6.16
C ASN A 599 7.96 48.92 5.81
N ASP A 600 7.70 48.45 4.58
CA ASP A 600 8.61 47.97 3.53
C ASP A 600 9.20 46.55 3.55
N ALA A 601 8.94 45.90 2.40
CA ALA A 601 9.81 45.01 1.62
C ALA A 601 9.83 43.49 1.91
N ASP A 602 9.72 42.79 0.78
CA ASP A 602 10.17 41.43 0.44
C ASP A 602 9.27 40.23 0.72
N TYR A 603 8.47 39.94 -0.31
CA TYR A 603 7.94 38.62 -0.65
C TYR A 603 9.09 37.71 -1.13
N GLU A 604 9.60 36.82 -0.27
CA GLU A 604 10.37 35.65 -0.71
C GLU A 604 9.56 34.36 -0.53
N ALA A 605 9.16 33.81 -1.67
CA ALA A 605 8.78 32.42 -1.81
C ALA A 605 10.04 31.55 -1.86
N GLY A 606 10.12 30.52 -1.00
CA GLY A 606 10.99 29.37 -1.20
C GLY A 606 12.18 29.22 -0.23
N SER A 607 11.97 28.59 0.92
CA SER A 607 13.05 27.98 1.70
C SER A 607 12.55 26.97 2.73
N TRP A 608 12.36 25.71 2.32
CA TRP A 608 12.21 24.57 3.25
C TRP A 608 13.11 23.38 2.90
N ARG A 609 14.19 23.58 2.11
CA ARG A 609 15.10 22.51 1.68
C ARG A 609 16.55 22.61 2.15
N LYS A 610 16.91 23.51 3.09
CA LYS A 610 18.33 23.72 3.44
C LYS A 610 18.79 23.49 4.90
N ASN A 611 17.95 23.04 5.83
CA ASN A 611 18.37 22.87 7.23
C ASN A 611 18.37 21.43 7.76
N VAL A 612 19.04 20.49 7.08
CA VAL A 612 19.35 19.15 7.65
C VAL A 612 20.82 18.72 7.42
N ALA A 613 21.66 19.56 6.82
CA ALA A 613 23.06 19.19 6.54
C ALA A 613 24.05 20.15 7.17
N THR A 614 24.22 20.11 8.50
CA THR A 614 25.44 20.52 9.23
C THR A 614 25.27 20.35 10.74
N SER A 615 25.67 19.20 11.30
CA SER A 615 26.09 19.08 12.71
C SER A 615 26.67 17.70 13.03
N ILE A 616 27.74 17.28 12.35
CA ILE A 616 28.61 16.20 12.86
C ILE A 616 30.08 16.57 12.63
N SER A 617 30.71 17.11 13.67
CA SER A 617 32.13 16.89 13.96
C SER A 617 32.54 17.61 15.25
N ARG A 618 32.86 16.86 16.32
CA ARG A 618 34.12 16.92 17.11
C ARG A 618 33.99 16.22 18.49
N PRO A 619 35.13 15.83 19.10
CA PRO A 619 35.29 14.50 19.69
C PRO A 619 35.20 14.44 21.22
N LEU A 620 35.05 13.21 21.70
CA LEU A 620 35.18 12.80 23.10
C LEU A 620 36.57 13.12 23.67
N SER A 621 36.59 13.83 24.80
CA SER A 621 37.71 13.85 25.73
C SER A 621 37.25 13.34 27.09
N SER A 622 37.99 12.37 27.59
CA SER A 622 37.98 11.77 28.92
C SER A 622 38.04 12.78 30.07
N GLN A 623 37.33 12.50 31.18
CA GLN A 623 37.88 12.63 32.53
C GLN A 623 36.99 11.91 33.58
N SER A 624 37.65 11.04 34.34
CA SER A 624 37.21 10.42 35.60
C SER A 624 37.15 11.43 36.75
N ILE A 625 36.29 11.22 37.76
CA ILE A 625 36.57 11.48 39.19
C ILE A 625 35.56 10.69 40.07
N PHE A 626 36.07 10.30 41.24
CA PHE A 626 35.63 9.39 42.31
C PHE A 626 34.62 9.99 43.34
N ALA A 627 34.09 9.07 44.18
CA ALA A 627 33.60 9.22 45.58
C ALA A 627 32.13 9.67 45.79
N SER A 628 31.34 9.29 46.82
CA SER A 628 31.39 8.32 47.94
C SER A 628 30.17 8.61 48.87
N SER A 629 29.37 7.61 49.27
CA SER A 629 28.76 7.37 50.61
C SER A 629 27.65 6.30 50.51
N ALA A 630 27.65 5.14 51.20
CA ALA A 630 27.45 4.86 52.65
C ALA A 630 26.12 5.44 53.16
N ALA A 631 25.16 4.76 53.81
CA ALA A 631 25.03 3.45 54.46
C ALA A 631 23.51 3.11 54.50
N SER A 632 23.01 1.87 54.55
CA SER A 632 22.86 1.09 55.80
C SER A 632 22.06 -0.19 55.50
N SER A 633 22.58 -1.33 55.97
CA SER A 633 21.86 -2.58 56.26
C SER A 633 21.29 -2.51 57.70
N PRO A 634 20.50 -3.46 58.26
CA PRO A 634 20.54 -4.92 58.02
C PRO A 634 19.20 -5.69 58.10
N HIS A 635 19.17 -6.94 57.64
CA HIS A 635 18.93 -8.13 58.48
C HIS A 635 18.85 -9.43 57.66
N LEU A 636 19.82 -10.32 57.96
CA LEU A 636 19.86 -11.77 57.69
C LEU A 636 18.96 -12.53 58.68
N PRO A 637 18.55 -13.78 58.38
CA PRO A 637 19.31 -14.97 58.84
C PRO A 637 19.49 -16.02 57.72
N THR A 638 20.70 -16.52 57.46
CA THR A 638 21.42 -17.65 58.10
C THR A 638 20.91 -19.06 57.76
N ILE A 639 21.55 -19.64 56.72
CA ILE A 639 22.20 -20.97 56.63
C ILE A 639 21.44 -22.22 57.12
N HIS A 640 21.27 -23.17 56.19
CA HIS A 640 21.62 -24.58 56.42
C HIS A 640 22.33 -25.17 55.19
N ILE A 641 23.60 -25.53 55.39
CA ILE A 641 24.44 -26.32 54.49
C ILE A 641 24.16 -27.80 54.80
N SER A 642 23.89 -28.60 53.77
CA SER A 642 24.18 -30.04 53.82
C SER A 642 25.04 -30.41 52.62
N GLN A 643 26.18 -31.02 52.94
CA GLN A 643 27.14 -31.61 52.02
C GLN A 643 26.58 -32.94 51.52
N SER A 644 26.65 -33.17 50.20
CA SER A 644 26.74 -34.52 49.64
C SER A 644 27.57 -34.45 48.36
N SER A 645 28.88 -34.59 48.53
CA SER A 645 29.80 -35.02 47.51
C SER A 645 29.82 -36.55 47.49
N ASN A 646 29.51 -37.17 46.36
CA ASN A 646 30.24 -38.29 45.76
C ASN A 646 29.41 -38.96 44.66
N ASN A 647 30.13 -39.37 43.60
CA ASN A 647 29.71 -40.23 42.48
C ASN A 647 29.13 -39.53 41.25
N LEU A 648 30.00 -39.24 40.28
CA LEU A 648 29.89 -39.71 38.88
C LEU A 648 31.06 -39.14 38.07
N HIS A 649 32.23 -39.74 38.29
CA HIS A 649 33.41 -39.61 37.42
C HIS A 649 33.74 -41.01 36.89
N GLN A 650 32.81 -41.58 36.13
CA GLN A 650 32.96 -42.81 35.37
C GLN A 650 31.85 -42.79 34.32
N ASP A 651 32.18 -42.33 33.11
CA ASP A 651 31.49 -42.68 31.84
C ASP A 651 32.00 -41.92 30.61
N PHE A 652 33.03 -41.07 30.75
CA PHE A 652 33.60 -40.33 29.59
C PHE A 652 34.76 -41.03 28.87
N SER A 653 34.97 -42.34 29.06
CA SER A 653 36.12 -43.08 28.48
C SER A 653 35.74 -44.22 27.51
N SER A 654 34.48 -44.39 27.09
CA SER A 654 34.11 -45.46 26.14
C SER A 654 33.61 -45.00 24.76
N ALA A 655 33.52 -43.70 24.49
CA ALA A 655 33.02 -43.19 23.20
C ALA A 655 34.09 -42.70 22.20
N VAL A 656 35.39 -42.78 22.55
CA VAL A 656 36.49 -42.26 21.70
C VAL A 656 37.20 -43.34 20.87
N ASN A 657 36.87 -44.62 21.04
CA ASN A 657 37.52 -45.73 20.30
C ASN A 657 36.68 -46.37 19.17
N THR A 658 35.58 -45.74 18.74
CA THR A 658 34.71 -46.31 17.67
C THR A 658 34.66 -45.46 16.39
N ILE A 659 35.66 -44.60 16.16
CA ILE A 659 35.86 -43.92 14.87
C ILE A 659 37.35 -43.94 14.52
N GLN A 660 37.92 -45.14 14.31
CA GLN A 660 39.23 -45.31 13.67
C GLN A 660 39.36 -46.70 12.99
N GLY A 661 38.29 -47.15 12.34
CA GLY A 661 38.27 -48.46 11.69
C GLY A 661 37.22 -48.60 10.59
N LEU A 662 37.27 -47.72 9.59
CA LEU A 662 36.67 -47.96 8.27
C LEU A 662 37.61 -47.35 7.20
N ASN A 663 38.65 -48.10 6.89
CA ASN A 663 39.32 -48.22 5.59
C ASN A 663 39.84 -49.65 5.49
#